data_AF-A0A1T2XXR8-F1
#
_entry.id   AF-A0A1T2XXR8-F1
#
_cell.length_a   1.000
_cell.length_b   1.000
_cell.length_c   1.000
_cell.angle_alpha   90.00
_cell.angle_beta   90.00
_cell.angle_gamma   90.00
#
_symmetry.space_group_name_H-M   'P 1'
#
loop_
_entity.id
_entity.type
_entity.pdbx_description
1 polymer ?
#
loop_
_entity_poly.entity_id
_entity_poly.type
_entity_poly.pdbx_seq_one_letter_code
_entity_poly.pdbx_strand_id
1 'polypeptide(L)'
;MDGLFDLALSPQTLPLSSMNFSAAELSEREDLLRLGDSELVSELLGILQSPSYQAQPSASTPVSLSELSLLGQWGDVYSKAINHVEFLAWADRQQLDFATLRVRLGTLTGNNSVTATHHRFTLADESGWWKVANPITFIAQLLDPAELGMPYLGHRTSNATRQLSLDRVLAFYGYPLPANRLQTQVIVEELSAADAFPSIDHLGRNRSLIHGERLSQQLDFAQLADALQALTPFEGFALFSTRLHLTSGSLLSRTLKEAAQHLKLIIEDDGDEGVSAASGLYYFDPAQRAICVLPTLNEGTTQTHELRPENPGIRWHTLQRLADKLATRIYPDHSLSLAACMQVYGIERVTTADELTALVACLRQWPMPPTPTLYAAARSLDERYIYTRFIGVLNDRYSLRHALFKMVSAGVLNGPQGLDAIIPIDADTLPTQLLPGRRQLQALVDHPEFVAILVQQRIAPTSHVLLSVEKGIGAKDVDGHWKSLSTVVMANAKLAPMVRLLATVATQLGGELRTNDAISLRQALRLYAIPLPASLEAARLSARRRVISLPHPLYESNYWRALSPAMPEQPIGWTLSEPDRQQVIATSRQFLPDADQSLFSYLCGALLRDKSPVDIRAEADLLMSRLIASPLAQQLARQLVQAVQWQGSEASDPGGHAGRSALLWAALILSLDPDASLHATRINGMDWAAPYFWGESVAFVRRNVETSFRSLDRGAAALAAHLMLCGQAPYLLVRDIPDTLPFLCTQTWVLFQQYATYLEQRLPGGARQMSHDEMLYLAYLPPHGKWSLFLDSAHATPAILAWAAANGIVPRSERYSVNQMNLAIAELNSLRARLRTAEEAFTAQVPTQRSVALEVLKKVYPQVDSLENLVWEWSAQDEESAALASLHAGRKYAFVDLYMANELVASSTHWQSSDVQLKYATLAPRFVQLAPFNQVLAPAFDAHLNKLQSAYVDYLCSALPARSLDERETLEFGKVECFALRSAAGAVGAFGLIVCASFYKTRHVYECFPKYLLLRRRRDLAYSLLVNAVASDSQTVADLAVEWPAYATGAEPSTTLPATRWPDLRIGRLDTVLAEIEVLPPADAKGHRIPRSLDSTRSRALAALITGHYLQEGSRLLAQARLAQTLEQISSGNDPWADYLLSMSLAAK
;
A
#
# COMPACT_ATOMS: atom_id res chain seq x y z
N MET A 1 21.42 13.67 -26.47
CA MET A 1 20.55 14.66 -25.79
C MET A 1 19.31 14.00 -25.20
N ASP A 2 19.20 12.67 -25.23
CA ASP A 2 18.13 11.89 -24.60
C ASP A 2 18.68 11.23 -23.32
N GLY A 3 18.26 11.70 -22.14
CA GLY A 3 18.71 11.08 -20.89
C GLY A 3 18.28 11.71 -19.57
N LEU A 4 17.71 12.93 -19.54
CA LEU A 4 17.41 13.62 -18.27
C LEU A 4 16.07 14.38 -18.21
N PHE A 5 15.18 14.18 -19.18
CA PHE A 5 13.90 14.90 -19.26
C PHE A 5 12.70 13.97 -19.09
N ASP A 6 12.32 13.59 -17.87
CA ASP A 6 11.09 12.77 -17.73
C ASP A 6 10.48 12.64 -16.32
N LEU A 7 10.17 13.75 -15.60
CA LEU A 7 9.99 13.67 -14.13
C LEU A 7 8.72 14.21 -13.43
N ALA A 8 7.62 14.56 -14.10
CA ALA A 8 6.35 14.46 -13.37
C ALA A 8 5.14 14.10 -14.20
N LEU A 9 4.26 13.43 -13.44
CA LEU A 9 2.80 13.39 -13.47
C LEU A 9 2.24 11.96 -13.42
N SER A 10 3.10 11.00 -13.14
CA SER A 10 2.79 9.59 -12.89
C SER A 10 3.69 9.07 -11.77
N PRO A 11 3.37 7.94 -11.11
CA PRO A 11 4.29 7.12 -10.31
C PRO A 11 5.69 6.87 -10.94
N GLN A 12 5.90 7.26 -12.19
CA GLN A 12 7.12 7.19 -13.00
C GLN A 12 8.35 7.99 -12.55
N THR A 13 8.31 8.75 -11.47
CA THR A 13 9.25 9.89 -11.33
C THR A 13 10.03 9.88 -10.04
N LEU A 14 10.42 8.68 -9.67
CA LEU A 14 11.61 8.44 -8.89
C LEU A 14 12.61 7.81 -9.85
N PRO A 15 13.45 8.62 -10.54
CA PRO A 15 14.66 8.10 -11.11
C PRO A 15 15.56 7.87 -9.89
N LEU A 16 15.28 6.83 -9.14
CA LEU A 16 16.29 6.20 -8.31
C LEU A 16 17.21 5.44 -9.28
N SER A 17 17.69 6.12 -10.32
CA SER A 17 18.80 5.67 -11.12
C SER A 17 19.97 5.59 -10.16
N SER A 18 20.69 4.47 -10.24
CA SER A 18 21.98 4.32 -9.59
C SER A 18 22.80 5.57 -9.88
N MET A 19 23.35 6.17 -8.82
CA MET A 19 24.23 7.30 -8.99
C MET A 19 25.48 6.76 -9.67
N ASN A 20 25.92 7.40 -10.76
CA ASN A 20 27.24 7.11 -11.31
C ASN A 20 28.28 7.77 -10.40
N PHE A 21 28.70 7.05 -9.37
CA PHE A 21 29.80 7.48 -8.51
C PHE A 21 31.11 7.38 -9.29
N SER A 22 31.94 8.41 -9.19
CA SER A 22 33.31 8.33 -9.70
C SER A 22 34.13 7.33 -8.87
N ALA A 23 35.22 6.80 -9.46
CA ALA A 23 36.11 5.89 -8.74
C ALA A 23 36.68 6.50 -7.45
N ALA A 24 36.96 7.81 -7.45
CA ALA A 24 37.43 8.53 -6.26
C ALA A 24 36.34 8.61 -5.17
N GLU A 25 35.10 8.90 -5.55
CA GLU A 25 33.95 8.95 -4.64
C GLU A 25 33.60 7.60 -4.02
N LEU A 26 33.78 6.52 -4.78
CA LEU A 26 33.62 5.15 -4.28
C LEU A 26 34.74 4.81 -3.29
N SER A 27 35.99 5.11 -3.64
CA SER A 27 37.15 4.88 -2.76
C SER A 27 37.00 5.62 -1.43
N GLU A 28 36.64 6.90 -1.46
CA GLU A 28 36.44 7.70 -0.24
C GLU A 28 35.34 7.11 0.65
N ARG A 29 34.22 6.68 0.06
CA ARG A 29 33.13 6.04 0.80
C ARG A 29 33.52 4.69 1.38
N GLU A 30 34.30 3.89 0.65
CA GLU A 30 34.83 2.62 1.14
C GLU A 30 35.84 2.81 2.27
N ASP A 31 36.66 3.85 2.22
CA ASP A 31 37.62 4.17 3.29
C ASP A 31 36.90 4.64 4.56
N LEU A 32 35.89 5.51 4.42
CA LEU A 32 35.02 5.93 5.55
C LEU A 32 34.24 4.75 6.14
N LEU A 33 33.73 3.85 5.30
CA LEU A 33 33.03 2.65 5.75
C LEU A 33 33.98 1.75 6.56
N ARG A 34 35.20 1.52 6.06
CA ARG A 34 36.22 0.72 6.77
C ARG A 34 36.59 1.33 8.11
N LEU A 35 36.72 2.66 8.18
CA LEU A 35 36.96 3.36 9.44
C LEU A 35 35.81 3.12 10.43
N GLY A 36 34.56 3.32 10.00
CA GLY A 36 33.41 3.14 10.88
C GLY A 36 33.19 1.69 11.32
N ASP A 37 33.45 0.72 10.45
CA ASP A 37 33.38 -0.69 10.81
C ASP A 37 34.48 -1.06 11.82
N SER A 38 35.71 -0.54 11.68
CA SER A 38 36.80 -0.75 12.68
C SER A 38 36.45 -0.14 14.04
N GLU A 39 35.86 1.06 14.07
CA GLU A 39 35.36 1.67 15.33
C GLU A 39 34.32 0.78 16.01
N LEU A 40 33.36 0.23 15.24
CA LEU A 40 32.33 -0.66 15.77
C LEU A 40 32.91 -2.01 16.20
N VAL A 41 33.92 -2.53 15.50
CA VAL A 41 34.66 -3.74 15.91
C VAL A 41 35.34 -3.51 17.26
N SER A 42 35.98 -2.35 17.47
CA SER A 42 36.60 -1.99 18.75
C SER A 42 35.60 -1.98 19.91
N GLU A 43 34.43 -1.37 19.71
CA GLU A 43 33.33 -1.36 20.68
C GLU A 43 32.87 -2.80 21.00
N LEU A 44 32.66 -3.63 19.98
CA LEU A 44 32.24 -5.02 20.15
C LEU A 44 33.30 -5.87 20.89
N LEU A 45 34.58 -5.68 20.57
CA LEU A 45 35.67 -6.36 21.28
C LEU A 45 35.68 -5.96 22.76
N GLY A 46 35.46 -4.68 23.09
CA GLY A 46 35.35 -4.21 24.48
C GLY A 46 34.20 -4.88 25.26
N ILE A 47 33.09 -5.18 24.59
CA ILE A 47 31.93 -5.86 25.21
C ILE A 47 32.12 -7.38 25.31
N LEU A 48 32.67 -8.01 24.25
CA LEU A 48 32.78 -9.47 24.15
C LEU A 48 34.01 -10.03 24.88
N GLN A 49 35.08 -9.26 25.04
CA GLN A 49 36.30 -9.65 25.76
C GLN A 49 36.11 -9.54 27.28
N SER A 50 35.24 -10.38 27.84
CA SER A 50 35.13 -10.56 29.30
C SER A 50 36.10 -11.67 29.78
N PRO A 51 36.70 -11.55 30.98
CA PRO A 51 37.50 -12.61 31.59
C PRO A 51 36.72 -13.92 31.70
N SER A 52 37.40 -15.07 31.64
CA SER A 52 36.80 -16.43 31.64
C SER A 52 35.91 -16.76 32.85
N TYR A 53 35.92 -15.95 33.90
CA TYR A 53 35.12 -16.09 35.13
C TYR A 53 33.90 -15.15 35.20
N GLN A 54 33.74 -14.20 34.27
CA GLN A 54 32.57 -13.32 34.22
C GLN A 54 31.43 -13.93 33.39
N ALA A 55 30.19 -13.59 33.76
CA ALA A 55 29.01 -13.99 33.01
C ALA A 55 29.05 -13.40 31.59
N GLN A 56 28.49 -14.13 30.62
CA GLN A 56 28.36 -13.66 29.24
C GLN A 56 27.56 -12.35 29.19
N PRO A 57 27.88 -11.43 28.26
CA PRO A 57 27.11 -10.21 28.09
C PRO A 57 25.65 -10.54 27.74
N SER A 58 24.70 -9.78 28.31
CA SER A 58 23.28 -9.99 28.02
C SER A 58 22.95 -9.57 26.59
N ALA A 59 21.98 -10.22 25.96
CA ALA A 59 21.48 -9.86 24.63
C ALA A 59 21.09 -8.37 24.52
N SER A 60 20.55 -7.82 25.61
CA SER A 60 20.09 -6.43 25.73
C SER A 60 21.19 -5.39 25.97
N THR A 61 22.46 -5.80 26.05
CA THR A 61 23.58 -4.88 26.28
C THR A 61 23.61 -3.82 25.19
N PRO A 62 23.59 -2.51 25.53
CA PRO A 62 23.62 -1.44 24.53
C PRO A 62 25.00 -1.35 23.87
N VAL A 63 25.01 -1.22 22.55
CA VAL A 63 26.21 -1.02 21.72
C VAL A 63 26.09 0.34 21.03
N SER A 64 27.12 1.17 21.16
CA SER A 64 27.18 2.46 20.47
C SER A 64 27.55 2.25 19.00
N LEU A 65 26.77 2.82 18.08
CA LEU A 65 27.01 2.66 16.66
C LEU A 65 27.87 3.80 16.12
N SER A 66 28.93 3.47 15.37
CA SER A 66 29.61 4.46 14.53
C SER A 66 28.69 4.85 13.37
N GLU A 67 28.47 6.15 13.15
CA GLU A 67 27.68 6.68 12.03
C GLU A 67 28.26 6.26 10.66
N LEU A 68 29.58 6.04 10.61
CA LEU A 68 30.30 5.64 9.40
C LEU A 68 30.22 4.13 9.14
N SER A 69 29.88 3.30 10.15
CA SER A 69 29.73 1.85 9.97
C SER A 69 28.59 1.50 9.01
N LEU A 70 28.60 0.31 8.42
CA LEU A 70 27.52 -0.13 7.53
C LEU A 70 26.14 -0.07 8.23
N LEU A 71 26.09 -0.53 9.48
CA LEU A 71 24.88 -0.51 10.30
C LEU A 71 24.48 0.93 10.67
N GLY A 72 25.43 1.80 10.99
CA GLY A 72 25.19 3.22 11.28
C GLY A 72 24.57 3.96 10.10
N GLN A 73 25.14 3.79 8.91
CA GLN A 73 24.64 4.41 7.67
C GLN A 73 23.21 3.92 7.33
N TRP A 74 22.88 2.63 7.54
CA TRP A 74 21.50 2.18 7.40
C TRP A 74 20.59 2.68 8.54
N GLY A 75 21.13 2.85 9.74
CA GLY A 75 20.48 3.51 10.86
C GLY A 75 20.07 4.93 10.53
N ASP A 76 20.85 5.68 9.74
CA ASP A 76 20.46 6.98 9.19
C ASP A 76 19.26 6.88 8.26
N VAL A 77 19.27 5.93 7.34
CA VAL A 77 18.14 5.72 6.41
C VAL A 77 16.87 5.35 7.18
N TYR A 78 16.99 4.47 8.18
CA TYR A 78 15.86 4.09 9.05
C TYR A 78 15.38 5.27 9.90
N SER A 79 16.30 6.03 10.49
CA SER A 79 15.98 7.26 11.23
C SER A 79 15.23 8.23 10.33
N LYS A 80 15.68 8.44 9.10
CA LYS A 80 14.98 9.27 8.11
C LYS A 80 13.58 8.75 7.80
N ALA A 81 13.42 7.43 7.63
CA ALA A 81 12.13 6.79 7.37
C ALA A 81 11.16 6.91 8.55
N ILE A 82 11.59 6.60 9.78
CA ILE A 82 10.74 6.67 10.98
C ILE A 82 10.50 8.12 11.45
N ASN A 83 11.18 9.11 10.86
CA ASN A 83 10.93 10.53 11.09
C ASN A 83 10.30 11.25 9.88
N HIS A 84 9.90 10.52 8.84
CA HIS A 84 9.24 11.16 7.71
C HIS A 84 7.90 11.76 8.16
N VAL A 85 7.54 12.89 7.53
CA VAL A 85 6.50 13.79 8.04
C VAL A 85 5.12 13.11 8.13
N GLU A 86 4.79 12.22 7.20
CA GLU A 86 3.48 11.54 7.19
C GLU A 86 3.33 10.52 8.33
N PHE A 87 4.38 9.75 8.65
CA PHE A 87 4.39 8.87 9.80
C PHE A 87 4.28 9.65 11.11
N LEU A 88 5.04 10.73 11.29
CA LEU A 88 4.96 11.54 12.51
C LEU A 88 3.54 12.09 12.72
N ALA A 89 2.92 12.62 11.66
CA ALA A 89 1.54 13.10 11.71
C ALA A 89 0.51 11.99 11.98
N TRP A 90 0.77 10.75 11.56
CA TRP A 90 -0.06 9.60 11.91
C TRP A 90 0.16 9.17 13.37
N ALA A 91 1.41 9.02 13.82
CA ALA A 91 1.75 8.61 15.18
C ALA A 91 1.27 9.61 16.24
N ASP A 92 1.32 10.92 15.93
CA ASP A 92 0.79 11.98 16.80
C ASP A 92 -0.73 11.87 16.97
N ARG A 93 -1.47 11.55 15.89
CA ARG A 93 -2.92 11.30 15.97
C ARG A 93 -3.25 10.06 16.80
N GLN A 94 -2.39 9.05 16.79
CA GLN A 94 -2.50 7.85 17.63
C GLN A 94 -1.97 8.07 19.06
N GLN A 95 -1.43 9.26 19.38
CA GLN A 95 -0.89 9.63 20.69
C GLN A 95 0.20 8.67 21.20
N LEU A 96 1.08 8.19 20.32
CA LEU A 96 2.07 7.17 20.68
C LEU A 96 3.27 7.75 21.46
N ASP A 97 3.73 7.01 22.47
CA ASP A 97 5.01 7.26 23.13
C ASP A 97 6.17 6.69 22.30
N PHE A 98 6.94 7.59 21.71
CA PHE A 98 8.08 7.29 20.85
C PHE A 98 9.17 6.43 21.53
N ALA A 99 9.33 6.49 22.85
CA ALA A 99 10.33 5.68 23.56
C ALA A 99 9.99 4.17 23.55
N THR A 100 8.70 3.86 23.46
CA THR A 100 8.18 2.49 23.52
C THR A 100 7.97 1.86 22.14
N LEU A 101 8.12 2.63 21.07
CA LEU A 101 7.88 2.15 19.71
C LEU A 101 8.85 1.03 19.33
N ARG A 102 8.31 -0.04 18.76
CA ARG A 102 9.05 -1.14 18.16
C ARG A 102 8.41 -1.53 16.83
N VAL A 103 9.18 -1.48 15.75
CA VAL A 103 8.77 -1.96 14.42
C VAL A 103 9.34 -3.35 14.21
N ARG A 104 8.48 -4.35 14.13
CA ARG A 104 8.86 -5.74 13.85
C ARG A 104 8.07 -6.24 12.65
N LEU A 105 8.74 -6.47 11.52
CA LEU A 105 8.11 -6.88 10.26
C LEU A 105 7.00 -5.89 9.87
N GLY A 106 5.78 -6.38 9.57
CA GLY A 106 4.61 -5.56 9.31
C GLY A 106 3.92 -4.98 10.57
N THR A 107 4.41 -5.28 11.78
CA THR A 107 3.77 -4.86 13.02
C THR A 107 4.51 -3.69 13.67
N LEU A 108 3.77 -2.67 14.10
CA LEU A 108 4.25 -1.62 15.01
C LEU A 108 3.62 -1.81 16.39
N THR A 109 4.42 -1.83 17.44
CA THR A 109 3.94 -1.82 18.83
C THR A 109 4.41 -0.58 19.57
N GLY A 110 3.61 -0.09 20.50
CA GLY A 110 3.97 1.04 21.35
C GLY A 110 2.87 1.38 22.34
N ASN A 111 3.22 2.11 23.40
CA ASN A 111 2.28 2.55 24.41
C ASN A 111 1.62 3.87 24.00
N ASN A 112 0.38 4.08 24.41
CA ASN A 112 -0.26 5.39 24.33
C ASN A 112 0.34 6.31 25.41
N SER A 113 0.73 7.52 25.01
CA SER A 113 1.36 8.53 25.87
C SER A 113 0.45 9.06 26.98
N VAL A 114 -0.88 8.94 26.84
CA VAL A 114 -1.88 9.43 27.79
C VAL A 114 -2.37 8.32 28.72
N THR A 115 -2.71 7.15 28.17
CA THR A 115 -3.34 6.05 28.93
C THR A 115 -2.36 4.96 29.36
N ALA A 116 -1.12 4.98 28.85
CA ALA A 116 -0.10 3.94 29.05
C ALA A 116 -0.53 2.52 28.59
N THR A 117 -1.57 2.42 27.75
CA THR A 117 -2.03 1.14 27.18
C THR A 117 -1.13 0.70 26.03
N HIS A 118 -0.73 -0.57 26.02
CA HIS A 118 0.06 -1.14 24.93
C HIS A 118 -0.80 -1.37 23.68
N HIS A 119 -0.45 -0.72 22.58
CA HIS A 119 -1.09 -0.88 21.28
C HIS A 119 -0.23 -1.71 20.33
N ARG A 120 -0.91 -2.49 19.49
CA ARG A 120 -0.32 -3.26 18.40
C ARG A 120 -1.06 -2.91 17.12
N PHE A 121 -0.32 -2.47 16.11
CA PHE A 121 -0.82 -2.13 14.78
C PHE A 121 -0.25 -3.11 13.76
N THR A 122 -1.08 -3.65 12.88
CA THR A 122 -0.68 -4.58 11.81
C THR A 122 -0.98 -3.99 10.44
N LEU A 123 -0.40 -4.52 9.37
CA LEU A 123 -0.72 -4.07 8.01
C LEU A 123 -2.15 -4.43 7.57
N ALA A 124 -2.81 -5.33 8.29
CA ALA A 124 -4.16 -5.80 7.98
C ALA A 124 -5.27 -5.03 8.72
N ASP A 125 -4.92 -4.24 9.73
CA ASP A 125 -5.90 -3.52 10.53
C ASP A 125 -6.35 -2.19 9.89
N GLU A 126 -7.39 -1.62 10.47
CA GLU A 126 -7.99 -0.36 10.02
C GLU A 126 -7.31 0.89 10.63
N SER A 127 -6.16 0.74 11.31
CA SER A 127 -5.47 1.86 12.00
C SER A 127 -4.85 2.89 11.04
N GLY A 128 -4.69 2.50 9.77
CA GLY A 128 -3.97 3.27 8.76
C GLY A 128 -2.44 3.14 8.82
N TRP A 129 -1.90 2.29 9.72
CA TRP A 129 -0.46 2.01 9.79
C TRP A 129 0.12 1.65 8.42
N TRP A 130 -0.56 0.79 7.66
CA TRP A 130 -0.10 0.33 6.36
C TRP A 130 0.20 1.46 5.35
N LYS A 131 -0.46 2.62 5.47
CA LYS A 131 -0.27 3.77 4.56
C LYS A 131 1.09 4.44 4.74
N VAL A 132 1.63 4.39 5.95
CA VAL A 132 2.91 5.02 6.33
C VAL A 132 4.01 3.97 6.58
N ALA A 133 3.64 2.70 6.68
CA ALA A 133 4.53 1.60 7.04
C ALA A 133 5.59 1.28 5.98
N ASN A 134 5.24 1.31 4.69
CA ASN A 134 6.07 0.72 3.62
C ASN A 134 7.57 1.08 3.71
N PRO A 135 8.01 2.35 3.64
CA PRO A 135 9.44 2.66 3.72
C PRO A 135 10.07 2.21 5.05
N ILE A 136 9.32 2.24 6.15
CA ILE A 136 9.80 1.90 7.48
C ILE A 136 10.00 0.38 7.61
N THR A 137 9.01 -0.42 7.24
CA THR A 137 9.03 -1.88 7.43
C THR A 137 10.06 -2.56 6.54
N PHE A 138 10.25 -2.07 5.31
CA PHE A 138 11.30 -2.60 4.42
C PHE A 138 12.70 -2.35 5.00
N ILE A 139 13.02 -1.11 5.42
CA ILE A 139 14.34 -0.81 6.01
C ILE A 139 14.52 -1.52 7.35
N ALA A 140 13.48 -1.57 8.19
CA ALA A 140 13.54 -2.28 9.47
C ALA A 140 13.89 -3.76 9.27
N GLN A 141 13.31 -4.42 8.27
CA GLN A 141 13.59 -5.82 7.95
C GLN A 141 15.06 -6.03 7.53
N LEU A 142 15.68 -5.07 6.83
CA LEU A 142 17.10 -5.13 6.47
C LEU A 142 18.02 -5.01 7.71
N LEU A 143 17.61 -4.18 8.68
CA LEU A 143 18.38 -3.89 9.89
C LEU A 143 18.18 -4.92 11.01
N ASP A 144 17.08 -5.66 10.98
CA ASP A 144 16.68 -6.59 12.03
C ASP A 144 16.49 -8.02 11.47
N PRO A 145 17.58 -8.67 11.01
CA PRO A 145 17.49 -10.00 10.40
C PRO A 145 17.14 -11.11 11.40
N ALA A 146 17.11 -10.81 12.70
CA ALA A 146 16.70 -11.71 13.78
C ALA A 146 15.27 -11.42 14.31
N GLU A 147 14.55 -10.45 13.73
CA GLU A 147 13.18 -10.07 14.12
C GLU A 147 12.99 -9.64 15.59
N LEU A 148 13.98 -8.96 16.16
CA LEU A 148 13.93 -8.47 17.54
C LEU A 148 13.06 -7.20 17.68
N GLY A 149 12.75 -6.54 16.57
CA GLY A 149 12.02 -5.27 16.45
C GLY A 149 12.95 -4.05 16.53
N MET A 150 12.85 -3.14 15.57
CA MET A 150 13.62 -1.90 15.54
C MET A 150 13.00 -0.83 16.47
N PRO A 151 13.80 -0.20 17.37
CA PRO A 151 13.33 0.93 18.17
C PRO A 151 13.20 2.19 17.33
N TYR A 152 12.40 3.17 17.79
CA TYR A 152 12.41 4.51 17.19
C TYR A 152 13.79 5.15 17.33
N LEU A 153 14.34 5.63 16.21
CA LEU A 153 15.57 6.41 16.13
C LEU A 153 15.21 7.82 15.66
N GLY A 154 15.38 8.85 16.50
CA GLY A 154 15.05 10.23 16.15
C GLY A 154 15.08 11.18 17.33
N HIS A 155 14.86 12.47 17.08
CA HIS A 155 15.00 13.52 18.09
C HIS A 155 13.89 13.56 19.14
N ARG A 156 12.81 12.77 18.98
CA ARG A 156 11.70 12.71 19.94
C ARG A 156 11.99 11.81 21.15
N THR A 157 13.15 11.15 21.19
CA THR A 157 13.62 10.36 22.34
C THR A 157 15.04 10.78 22.73
N SER A 158 15.45 10.46 23.97
CA SER A 158 16.78 10.79 24.51
C SER A 158 17.91 9.87 24.01
N ASN A 159 17.67 8.99 23.02
CA ASN A 159 18.68 8.09 22.46
C ASN A 159 19.55 8.80 21.41
N ALA A 160 20.21 9.88 21.83
CA ALA A 160 21.08 10.68 20.97
C ALA A 160 22.30 9.91 20.44
N THR A 161 22.72 8.86 21.14
CA THR A 161 23.90 8.01 20.82
C THR A 161 23.57 6.79 19.95
N ARG A 162 22.33 6.66 19.47
CA ARG A 162 21.86 5.57 18.57
C ARG A 162 22.26 4.17 19.03
N GLN A 163 22.04 3.87 20.30
CA GLN A 163 22.39 2.55 20.84
C GLN A 163 21.39 1.47 20.39
N LEU A 164 21.92 0.33 19.93
CA LEU A 164 21.17 -0.89 19.66
C LEU A 164 21.64 -2.02 20.58
N SER A 165 20.79 -3.02 20.80
CA SER A 165 21.15 -4.20 21.60
C SER A 165 22.18 -5.09 20.88
N LEU A 166 23.06 -5.72 21.67
CA LEU A 166 24.16 -6.57 21.20
C LEU A 166 23.69 -7.67 20.23
N ASP A 167 22.60 -8.35 20.55
CA ASP A 167 21.99 -9.39 19.71
C ASP A 167 21.65 -8.88 18.30
N ARG A 168 21.13 -7.66 18.17
CA ARG A 168 20.77 -7.05 16.89
C ARG A 168 22.01 -6.65 16.09
N VAL A 169 23.02 -6.07 16.74
CA VAL A 169 24.28 -5.68 16.08
C VAL A 169 24.98 -6.93 15.54
N LEU A 170 25.11 -7.99 16.35
CA LEU A 170 25.67 -9.26 15.91
C LEU A 170 24.86 -9.86 14.75
N ALA A 171 23.54 -9.91 14.88
CA ALA A 171 22.66 -10.46 13.86
C ALA A 171 22.78 -9.73 12.51
N PHE A 172 22.91 -8.40 12.53
CA PHE A 172 23.11 -7.60 11.32
C PHE A 172 24.36 -8.05 10.56
N TYR A 173 25.49 -8.29 11.22
CA TYR A 173 26.72 -8.78 10.57
C TYR A 173 26.76 -10.30 10.40
N GLY A 174 25.64 -10.99 10.69
CA GLY A 174 25.48 -12.42 10.49
C GLY A 174 26.02 -13.29 11.63
N TYR A 175 26.46 -12.70 12.73
CA TYR A 175 26.83 -13.43 13.93
C TYR A 175 25.56 -13.80 14.72
N PRO A 176 25.40 -15.07 15.14
CA PRO A 176 24.40 -15.41 16.13
C PRO A 176 24.81 -14.87 17.51
N LEU A 177 23.83 -14.68 18.40
CA LEU A 177 24.16 -14.48 19.81
C LEU A 177 24.91 -15.73 20.32
N PRO A 178 26.12 -15.60 20.88
CA PRO A 178 26.88 -16.74 21.34
C PRO A 178 26.16 -17.41 22.52
N ALA A 179 25.99 -18.73 22.45
CA ALA A 179 25.36 -19.51 23.52
C ALA A 179 26.32 -19.82 24.68
N ASN A 180 27.62 -19.70 24.45
CA ASN A 180 28.66 -19.97 25.43
C ASN A 180 29.95 -19.18 25.11
N ARG A 181 30.89 -19.21 26.07
CA ARG A 181 32.16 -18.47 25.96
C ARG A 181 33.03 -18.89 24.79
N LEU A 182 33.00 -20.16 24.37
CA LEU A 182 33.80 -20.63 23.24
C LEU A 182 33.30 -20.06 21.92
N GLN A 183 31.97 -19.97 21.74
CA GLN A 183 31.36 -19.27 20.61
C GLN A 183 31.75 -17.78 20.60
N THR A 184 31.71 -17.13 21.78
CA THR A 184 32.16 -15.73 21.92
C THR A 184 33.62 -15.58 21.50
N GLN A 185 34.47 -16.52 21.92
CA GLN A 185 35.89 -16.51 21.60
C GLN A 185 36.17 -16.68 20.11
N VAL A 186 35.42 -17.54 19.40
CA VAL A 186 35.53 -17.65 17.93
C VAL A 186 35.23 -16.31 17.26
N ILE A 187 34.17 -15.61 17.71
CA ILE A 187 33.80 -14.29 17.16
C ILE A 187 34.90 -13.26 17.48
N VAL A 188 35.40 -13.22 18.71
CA VAL A 188 36.47 -12.29 19.13
C VAL A 188 37.76 -12.52 18.34
N GLU A 189 38.18 -13.79 18.15
CA GLU A 189 39.38 -14.13 17.39
C GLU A 189 39.23 -13.77 15.91
N GLU A 190 38.04 -13.95 15.35
CA GLU A 190 37.74 -13.57 13.96
C GLU A 190 37.78 -12.05 13.78
N LEU A 191 37.10 -11.29 14.64
CA LEU A 191 37.06 -9.83 14.60
C LEU A 191 38.43 -9.20 14.84
N SER A 192 39.19 -9.70 15.82
CA SER A 192 40.53 -9.18 16.15
C SER A 192 41.58 -9.49 15.08
N ALA A 193 41.49 -10.64 14.42
CA ALA A 193 42.43 -11.01 13.36
C ALA A 193 42.18 -10.26 12.05
N ALA A 194 40.91 -9.95 11.74
CA ALA A 194 40.55 -9.28 10.50
C ALA A 194 40.46 -7.75 10.62
N ASP A 195 40.27 -7.21 11.84
CA ASP A 195 39.86 -5.83 12.10
C ASP A 195 38.67 -5.38 11.22
N ALA A 196 37.77 -6.32 10.96
CA ALA A 196 36.66 -6.16 10.03
C ALA A 196 35.59 -7.24 10.28
N PHE A 197 34.39 -6.96 9.81
CA PHE A 197 33.29 -7.92 9.80
C PHE A 197 33.48 -9.00 8.72
N PRO A 198 32.87 -10.19 8.90
CA PRO A 198 33.03 -11.28 7.96
C PRO A 198 32.35 -10.92 6.65
N SER A 199 33.01 -11.30 5.55
CA SER A 199 32.41 -11.11 4.23
C SER A 199 31.14 -11.96 4.12
N ILE A 200 30.05 -11.29 3.76
CA ILE A 200 28.83 -11.93 3.32
C ILE A 200 28.94 -11.94 1.81
N ASP A 201 29.04 -13.15 1.25
CA ASP A 201 29.09 -13.22 -0.19
C ASP A 201 27.75 -12.78 -0.77
N HIS A 202 27.80 -12.54 -2.07
CA HIS A 202 26.66 -12.20 -2.88
C HIS A 202 25.48 -13.22 -2.70
N LEU A 203 25.73 -14.47 -2.28
CA LEU A 203 24.69 -15.47 -1.97
C LEU A 203 24.04 -15.30 -0.58
N GLY A 204 24.34 -14.21 0.14
CA GLY A 204 23.90 -14.02 1.51
C GLY A 204 24.56 -14.97 2.50
N ARG A 205 25.61 -15.70 2.08
CA ARG A 205 26.32 -16.63 2.94
C ARG A 205 27.36 -15.87 3.75
N ASN A 206 27.21 -15.92 5.06
CA ASN A 206 28.23 -15.46 5.98
C ASN A 206 29.43 -16.43 5.97
N ARG A 207 30.65 -15.90 5.81
CA ARG A 207 31.91 -16.66 5.84
C ARG A 207 32.51 -16.81 7.24
N SER A 208 31.82 -16.37 8.28
CA SER A 208 32.26 -16.51 9.66
C SER A 208 32.47 -17.98 10.05
N LEU A 209 33.52 -18.21 10.84
CA LEU A 209 33.88 -19.50 11.42
C LEU A 209 32.84 -19.99 12.44
N ILE A 210 32.03 -19.08 12.98
CA ILE A 210 31.03 -19.39 14.02
C ILE A 210 30.02 -20.44 13.58
N HIS A 211 29.67 -20.48 12.29
CA HIS A 211 28.70 -21.44 11.76
C HIS A 211 29.26 -22.88 11.80
N GLY A 212 30.53 -23.06 11.46
CA GLY A 212 31.22 -24.35 11.58
C GLY A 212 31.45 -24.77 13.04
N GLU A 213 31.73 -23.79 13.90
CA GLU A 213 31.88 -24.03 15.34
C GLU A 213 30.58 -24.56 15.95
N ARG A 214 29.44 -23.92 15.66
CA ARG A 214 28.14 -24.36 16.18
C ARG A 214 27.75 -25.77 15.75
N LEU A 215 28.03 -26.13 14.49
CA LEU A 215 27.83 -27.49 13.99
C LEU A 215 28.75 -28.50 14.71
N SER A 216 29.99 -28.12 14.97
CA SER A 216 30.92 -28.97 15.71
C SER A 216 30.51 -29.16 17.17
N GLN A 217 30.00 -28.11 17.83
CA GLN A 217 29.49 -28.20 19.20
C GLN A 217 28.25 -29.08 19.32
N GLN A 218 27.40 -29.18 18.27
CA GLN A 218 26.30 -30.16 18.30
C GLN A 218 26.80 -31.60 18.41
N LEU A 219 27.90 -31.93 17.73
CA LEU A 219 28.53 -33.24 17.88
C LEU A 219 29.07 -33.42 19.30
N ASP A 220 29.67 -32.39 19.89
CA ASP A 220 30.14 -32.44 21.28
C ASP A 220 28.98 -32.65 22.26
N PHE A 221 27.83 -31.99 22.05
CA PHE A 221 26.64 -32.20 22.88
C PHE A 221 26.07 -33.60 22.73
N ALA A 222 26.07 -34.17 21.52
CA ALA A 222 25.67 -35.56 21.30
C ALA A 222 26.60 -36.54 22.03
N GLN A 223 27.92 -36.35 21.93
CA GLN A 223 28.92 -37.16 22.64
C GLN A 223 28.81 -37.05 24.16
N LEU A 224 28.58 -35.83 24.66
CA LEU A 224 28.33 -35.58 26.08
C LEU A 224 27.03 -36.26 26.53
N ALA A 225 25.97 -36.19 25.74
CA ALA A 225 24.69 -36.83 26.03
C ALA A 225 24.82 -38.36 26.11
N ASP A 226 25.54 -38.97 25.17
CA ASP A 226 25.77 -40.42 25.16
C ASP A 226 26.60 -40.86 26.38
N ALA A 227 27.65 -40.08 26.74
CA ALA A 227 28.47 -40.36 27.91
C ALA A 227 27.70 -40.17 29.23
N LEU A 228 26.85 -39.16 29.33
CA LEU A 228 25.96 -38.94 30.49
C LEU A 228 24.91 -40.04 30.60
N GLN A 229 24.33 -40.50 29.49
CA GLN A 229 23.35 -41.58 29.48
C GLN A 229 23.95 -42.92 29.94
N ALA A 230 25.23 -43.16 29.68
CA ALA A 230 25.94 -44.34 30.16
C ALA A 230 26.12 -44.38 31.70
N LEU A 231 25.89 -43.26 32.41
CA LEU A 231 26.00 -43.17 33.86
C LEU A 231 24.73 -43.63 34.61
N THR A 232 23.80 -44.36 33.99
CA THR A 232 22.62 -44.89 34.70
C THR A 232 22.92 -46.26 35.34
N PRO A 233 22.77 -46.44 36.67
CA PRO A 233 22.20 -45.52 37.66
C PRO A 233 23.15 -44.37 38.07
N PHE A 234 22.60 -43.16 38.25
CA PHE A 234 23.38 -41.94 38.41
C PHE A 234 24.16 -41.85 39.74
N GLU A 235 25.49 -41.74 39.63
CA GLU A 235 26.38 -41.41 40.75
C GLU A 235 27.13 -40.11 40.47
N GLY A 236 26.96 -39.08 41.32
CA GLY A 236 27.53 -37.75 41.06
C GLY A 236 29.06 -37.70 40.93
N PHE A 237 29.79 -38.61 41.61
CA PHE A 237 31.26 -38.70 41.48
C PHE A 237 31.68 -39.14 40.07
N ALA A 238 30.85 -39.91 39.37
CA ALA A 238 31.13 -40.38 38.02
C ALA A 238 31.28 -39.23 37.00
N LEU A 239 30.72 -38.05 37.28
CA LEU A 239 30.92 -36.86 36.45
C LEU A 239 32.38 -36.38 36.44
N PHE A 240 33.14 -36.62 37.52
CA PHE A 240 34.52 -36.18 37.66
C PHE A 240 35.53 -37.25 37.23
N SER A 241 35.19 -38.53 37.40
CA SER A 241 36.06 -39.66 37.04
C SER A 241 35.93 -40.10 35.58
N THR A 242 34.74 -39.98 34.98
CA THR A 242 34.49 -40.41 33.59
C THR A 242 35.19 -39.46 32.62
N ARG A 243 36.00 -40.04 31.72
CA ARG A 243 36.78 -39.32 30.71
C ARG A 243 36.05 -39.30 29.37
N LEU A 244 35.94 -38.13 28.77
CA LEU A 244 35.33 -37.87 27.47
C LEU A 244 36.42 -37.48 26.46
N HIS A 245 36.34 -38.05 25.26
CA HIS A 245 37.17 -37.66 24.11
C HIS A 245 36.27 -37.08 23.03
N LEU A 246 36.52 -35.82 22.66
CA LEU A 246 35.73 -35.14 21.64
C LEU A 246 36.34 -35.41 20.26
N THR A 247 35.51 -35.85 19.31
CA THR A 247 35.94 -36.12 17.92
C THR A 247 35.57 -35.01 16.95
N SER A 248 34.83 -34.00 17.40
CA SER A 248 34.42 -32.87 16.56
C SER A 248 35.60 -31.95 16.20
N GLY A 249 35.32 -31.02 15.29
CA GLY A 249 36.19 -29.88 14.97
C GLY A 249 35.94 -28.65 15.83
N SER A 250 35.34 -28.77 17.03
CA SER A 250 35.05 -27.61 17.88
C SER A 250 36.32 -26.92 18.37
N LEU A 251 36.20 -25.67 18.81
CA LEU A 251 37.29 -24.92 19.42
C LEU A 251 37.85 -25.70 20.63
N LEU A 252 36.96 -26.28 21.45
CA LEU A 252 37.33 -27.11 22.60
C LEU A 252 38.20 -28.30 22.19
N SER A 253 37.71 -29.13 21.27
CA SER A 253 38.40 -30.34 20.79
C SER A 253 39.76 -30.01 20.16
N ARG A 254 39.81 -28.99 19.29
CA ARG A 254 41.05 -28.58 18.61
C ARG A 254 42.08 -28.03 19.60
N THR A 255 41.69 -27.10 20.46
CA THR A 255 42.59 -26.49 21.44
C THR A 255 43.04 -27.51 22.51
N LEU A 256 42.20 -28.47 22.89
CA LEU A 256 42.61 -29.56 23.80
C LEU A 256 43.68 -30.44 23.18
N LYS A 257 43.53 -30.84 21.91
CA LYS A 257 44.51 -31.65 21.19
C LYS A 257 45.85 -30.92 21.05
N GLU A 258 45.81 -29.64 20.71
CA GLU A 258 47.00 -28.79 20.59
C GLU A 258 47.69 -28.61 21.96
N ALA A 259 46.93 -28.29 23.01
CA ALA A 259 47.47 -28.14 24.36
C ALA A 259 48.05 -29.45 24.90
N ALA A 260 47.39 -30.58 24.67
CA ALA A 260 47.86 -31.91 25.05
C ALA A 260 49.16 -32.27 24.32
N GLN A 261 49.28 -31.93 23.03
CA GLN A 261 50.50 -32.14 22.26
C GLN A 261 51.66 -31.31 22.81
N HIS A 262 51.43 -30.02 23.15
CA HIS A 262 52.45 -29.20 23.78
C HIS A 262 52.86 -29.71 25.17
N LEU A 263 51.89 -30.13 25.99
CA LEU A 263 52.17 -30.75 27.30
C LEU A 263 53.01 -32.02 27.14
N LYS A 264 52.68 -32.87 26.17
CA LYS A 264 53.44 -34.10 25.88
C LYS A 264 54.87 -33.79 25.45
N LEU A 265 55.06 -32.81 24.56
CA LEU A 265 56.39 -32.38 24.12
C LEU A 265 57.22 -31.75 25.25
N ILE A 266 56.61 -31.05 26.21
CA ILE A 266 57.31 -30.50 27.38
C ILE A 266 57.77 -31.62 28.31
N ILE A 267 56.98 -32.70 28.43
CA ILE A 267 57.33 -33.87 29.25
C ILE A 267 58.39 -34.75 28.56
N GLU A 268 58.38 -34.83 27.23
CA GLU A 268 59.28 -35.70 26.44
C GLU A 268 60.63 -35.05 26.05
N ASP A 269 60.82 -33.73 26.21
CA ASP A 269 62.08 -33.05 25.88
C ASP A 269 63.09 -33.17 27.04
N ASP A 270 64.24 -33.80 26.78
CA ASP A 270 65.23 -34.24 27.78
C ASP A 270 66.34 -33.19 28.04
N GLY A 271 66.10 -31.90 27.76
CA GLY A 271 67.11 -30.82 27.87
C GLY A 271 66.57 -29.53 28.50
N ASP A 272 67.24 -29.06 29.57
CA ASP A 272 67.04 -27.84 30.39
C ASP A 272 65.62 -27.50 30.90
N GLU A 273 64.56 -28.11 30.36
CA GLU A 273 63.17 -28.07 30.84
C GLU A 273 62.68 -29.46 31.34
N GLY A 274 63.53 -30.50 31.27
CA GLY A 274 63.15 -31.91 31.32
C GLY A 274 62.70 -32.44 32.68
N VAL A 275 61.46 -32.96 32.71
CA VAL A 275 60.89 -33.76 33.81
C VAL A 275 61.18 -35.24 33.50
N SER A 276 61.98 -35.91 34.32
CA SER A 276 62.27 -37.34 34.15
C SER A 276 60.98 -38.18 34.12
N ALA A 277 60.75 -38.84 32.97
CA ALA A 277 59.55 -39.62 32.70
C ALA A 277 59.49 -40.90 33.55
N ALA A 278 58.80 -40.84 34.69
CA ALA A 278 58.44 -42.02 35.50
C ALA A 278 56.91 -42.20 35.54
N SER A 279 56.36 -42.91 34.56
CA SER A 279 55.08 -43.67 34.57
C SER A 279 53.89 -43.16 35.44
N GLY A 280 53.62 -41.85 35.48
CA GLY A 280 52.49 -41.25 36.18
C GLY A 280 51.38 -40.75 35.23
N LEU A 281 50.17 -40.52 35.76
CA LEU A 281 49.14 -39.74 35.08
C LEU A 281 49.43 -38.25 35.31
N TYR A 282 49.70 -37.49 34.24
CA TYR A 282 50.03 -36.06 34.32
C TYR A 282 48.87 -35.19 33.88
N TYR A 283 48.75 -34.00 34.44
CA TYR A 283 47.91 -32.94 33.86
C TYR A 283 48.49 -31.56 34.16
N PHE A 284 48.24 -30.60 33.30
CA PHE A 284 48.52 -29.20 33.58
C PHE A 284 47.31 -28.54 34.24
N ASP A 285 47.51 -27.91 35.40
CA ASP A 285 46.47 -27.13 36.08
C ASP A 285 46.65 -25.63 35.75
N PRO A 286 45.73 -25.02 34.99
CA PRO A 286 45.84 -23.61 34.62
C PRO A 286 45.78 -22.67 35.84
N ALA A 287 45.09 -23.04 36.93
CA ALA A 287 44.98 -22.19 38.11
C ALA A 287 46.30 -22.14 38.90
N GLN A 288 46.99 -23.28 39.00
CA GLN A 288 48.28 -23.37 39.69
C GLN A 288 49.46 -23.01 38.78
N ARG A 289 49.24 -22.95 37.45
CA ARG A 289 50.27 -22.80 36.42
C ARG A 289 51.41 -23.81 36.63
N ALA A 290 51.05 -25.06 36.88
CA ALA A 290 51.99 -26.16 37.16
C ALA A 290 51.52 -27.46 36.48
N ILE A 291 52.46 -28.35 36.16
CA ILE A 291 52.15 -29.73 35.79
C ILE A 291 52.04 -30.54 37.09
N CYS A 292 50.88 -31.14 37.31
CA CYS A 292 50.59 -31.98 38.47
C CYS A 292 50.79 -33.44 38.10
N VAL A 293 51.61 -34.15 38.88
CA VAL A 293 51.78 -35.61 38.76
C VAL A 293 50.82 -36.30 39.73
N LEU A 294 49.92 -37.13 39.21
CA LEU A 294 49.07 -37.97 40.06
C LEU A 294 49.91 -39.14 40.62
N PRO A 295 49.79 -39.44 41.93
CA PRO A 295 50.58 -40.49 42.56
C PRO A 295 50.23 -41.86 41.99
N THR A 296 51.26 -42.66 41.70
CA THR A 296 51.09 -44.10 41.43
C THR A 296 50.84 -44.81 42.77
N LEU A 297 49.84 -45.70 42.79
CA LEU A 297 49.27 -46.36 43.98
C LEU A 297 50.24 -47.25 44.81
N ASN A 298 51.56 -47.22 44.55
CA ASN A 298 52.48 -48.24 45.04
C ASN A 298 53.15 -47.93 46.40
N GLU A 299 53.21 -46.69 46.88
CA GLU A 299 54.03 -46.37 48.08
C GLU A 299 53.37 -45.38 49.06
N GLY A 300 52.14 -45.65 49.53
CA GLY A 300 51.61 -45.20 50.84
C GLY A 300 51.64 -43.70 51.22
N THR A 301 52.08 -42.81 50.32
CA THR A 301 52.27 -41.38 50.55
C THR A 301 51.67 -40.61 49.36
N THR A 302 50.54 -39.98 49.62
CA THR A 302 49.77 -39.18 48.66
C THR A 302 50.36 -37.77 48.60
N GLN A 303 51.48 -37.58 47.90
CA GLN A 303 51.96 -36.23 47.58
C GLN A 303 51.87 -36.01 46.07
N THR A 304 51.02 -35.08 45.67
CA THR A 304 50.99 -34.55 44.30
C THR A 304 52.23 -33.68 44.11
N HIS A 305 53.11 -34.07 43.19
CA HIS A 305 54.25 -33.23 42.84
C HIS A 305 53.82 -32.17 41.82
N GLU A 306 54.02 -30.90 42.16
CA GLU A 306 53.87 -29.76 41.24
C GLU A 306 55.20 -29.50 40.55
N LEU A 307 55.20 -29.51 39.23
CA LEU A 307 56.36 -29.23 38.40
C LEU A 307 56.18 -27.87 37.71
N ARG A 308 57.17 -27.01 37.88
CA ARG A 308 57.27 -25.69 37.23
C ARG A 308 58.66 -25.55 36.62
N PRO A 309 58.78 -25.29 35.31
CA PRO A 309 60.09 -25.08 34.69
C PRO A 309 60.74 -23.80 35.26
N GLU A 310 62.05 -23.86 35.52
CA GLU A 310 62.82 -22.72 36.08
C GLU A 310 62.95 -21.56 35.08
N ASN A 311 63.06 -21.88 33.78
CA ASN A 311 63.02 -20.91 32.67
C ASN A 311 61.94 -21.32 31.66
N PRO A 312 60.73 -20.75 31.71
CA PRO A 312 59.66 -21.11 30.80
C PRO A 312 59.95 -20.66 29.35
N GLY A 313 60.10 -21.62 28.43
CA GLY A 313 60.25 -21.35 27.01
C GLY A 313 58.93 -21.10 26.25
N ILE A 314 59.05 -20.99 24.92
CA ILE A 314 57.92 -20.72 24.00
C ILE A 314 56.81 -21.79 24.14
N ARG A 315 57.18 -23.06 24.32
CA ARG A 315 56.23 -24.16 24.46
C ARG A 315 55.39 -24.04 25.73
N TRP A 316 56.03 -23.69 26.86
CA TRP A 316 55.34 -23.46 28.12
C TRP A 316 54.37 -22.28 28.03
N HIS A 317 54.80 -21.15 27.47
CA HIS A 317 53.92 -19.99 27.27
C HIS A 317 52.75 -20.30 26.32
N THR A 318 52.99 -21.12 25.29
CA THR A 318 51.92 -21.58 24.38
C THR A 318 50.92 -22.47 25.13
N LEU A 319 51.40 -23.44 25.92
CA LEU A 319 50.55 -24.29 26.76
C LEU A 319 49.73 -23.46 27.75
N GLN A 320 50.35 -22.49 28.45
CA GLN A 320 49.66 -21.58 29.36
C GLN A 320 48.54 -20.82 28.64
N ARG A 321 48.83 -20.22 27.48
CA ARG A 321 47.83 -19.49 26.68
C ARG A 321 46.66 -20.38 26.26
N LEU A 322 46.93 -21.61 25.79
CA LEU A 322 45.89 -22.56 25.38
C LEU A 322 45.07 -23.05 26.58
N ALA A 323 45.72 -23.29 27.73
CA ALA A 323 45.06 -23.70 28.96
C ALA A 323 44.20 -22.58 29.57
N ASP A 324 44.66 -21.32 29.54
CA ASP A 324 43.89 -20.14 29.95
C ASP A 324 42.66 -19.95 29.06
N LYS A 325 42.81 -20.14 27.74
CA LYS A 325 41.71 -20.16 26.76
C LYS A 325 40.66 -21.22 27.12
N LEU A 326 41.10 -22.43 27.45
CA LEU A 326 40.20 -23.53 27.81
C LEU A 326 39.70 -23.51 29.26
N ALA A 327 40.31 -22.76 30.16
CA ALA A 327 39.97 -22.69 31.59
C ALA A 327 39.67 -24.07 32.24
N THR A 328 40.37 -25.11 31.80
CA THR A 328 40.23 -26.49 32.26
C THR A 328 41.58 -27.17 32.32
N ARG A 329 41.68 -28.24 33.12
CA ARG A 329 42.89 -29.07 33.21
C ARG A 329 43.19 -29.73 31.86
N ILE A 330 44.46 -29.73 31.48
CA ILE A 330 44.94 -30.31 30.21
C ILE A 330 45.62 -31.64 30.50
N TYR A 331 45.20 -32.68 29.79
CA TYR A 331 45.76 -34.03 29.93
C TYR A 331 46.47 -34.45 28.63
N PRO A 332 47.55 -35.25 28.70
CA PRO A 332 48.31 -35.69 27.51
C PRO A 332 47.50 -36.50 26.50
N ASP A 333 46.45 -37.19 26.97
CA ASP A 333 45.52 -37.97 26.16
C ASP A 333 44.36 -37.13 25.62
N HIS A 334 44.42 -35.80 25.71
CA HIS A 334 43.42 -34.83 25.26
C HIS A 334 41.98 -35.08 25.76
N SER A 335 41.81 -35.89 26.82
CA SER A 335 40.51 -36.14 27.41
C SER A 335 40.15 -35.09 28.46
N LEU A 336 38.87 -34.97 28.77
CA LEU A 336 38.36 -34.13 29.86
C LEU A 336 37.28 -34.87 30.64
N SER A 337 37.04 -34.48 31.90
CA SER A 337 35.93 -35.04 32.66
C SER A 337 34.58 -34.52 32.14
N LEU A 338 33.50 -35.25 32.38
CA LEU A 338 32.14 -34.79 32.04
C LEU A 338 31.82 -33.48 32.77
N ALA A 339 32.20 -33.37 34.05
CA ALA A 339 32.06 -32.14 34.84
C ALA A 339 32.83 -30.95 34.24
N ALA A 340 34.04 -31.19 33.70
CA ALA A 340 34.81 -30.17 33.02
C ALA A 340 34.18 -29.77 31.67
N CYS A 341 33.67 -30.74 30.90
CA CYS A 341 32.98 -30.47 29.63
C CYS A 341 31.75 -29.59 29.86
N MET A 342 30.92 -29.94 30.84
CA MET A 342 29.76 -29.15 31.24
C MET A 342 30.16 -27.74 31.68
N GLN A 343 31.18 -27.61 32.52
CA GLN A 343 31.67 -26.31 32.98
C GLN A 343 32.18 -25.44 31.81
N VAL A 344 32.94 -26.01 30.89
CA VAL A 344 33.50 -25.28 29.74
C VAL A 344 32.39 -24.73 28.84
N TYR A 345 31.32 -25.51 28.63
CA TYR A 345 30.15 -25.11 27.87
C TYR A 345 29.15 -24.27 28.65
N GLY A 346 29.36 -24.04 29.95
CA GLY A 346 28.44 -23.28 30.81
C GLY A 346 27.14 -24.04 31.13
N ILE A 347 27.17 -25.38 31.06
CA ILE A 347 26.04 -26.25 31.40
C ILE A 347 26.02 -26.48 32.91
N GLU A 348 24.86 -26.26 33.53
CA GLU A 348 24.67 -26.48 34.96
C GLU A 348 24.83 -27.95 35.34
N ARG A 349 25.47 -28.21 36.49
CA ARG A 349 25.78 -29.57 36.94
C ARG A 349 24.54 -30.26 37.47
N VAL A 350 24.37 -31.51 37.07
CA VAL A 350 23.28 -32.37 37.50
C VAL A 350 23.54 -32.90 38.91
N THR A 351 22.51 -32.91 39.76
CA THR A 351 22.56 -33.47 41.12
C THR A 351 21.64 -34.68 41.31
N THR A 352 20.65 -34.87 40.44
CA THR A 352 19.67 -35.98 40.50
C THR A 352 19.55 -36.77 39.20
N ALA A 353 19.02 -37.99 39.25
CA ALA A 353 18.82 -38.84 38.07
C ALA A 353 17.75 -38.28 37.10
N ASP A 354 16.75 -37.55 37.61
CA ASP A 354 15.72 -36.91 36.79
C ASP A 354 16.29 -35.71 36.01
N GLU A 355 17.10 -34.89 36.67
CA GLU A 355 17.85 -33.81 36.02
C GLU A 355 18.81 -34.36 34.94
N LEU A 356 19.43 -35.54 35.16
CA LEU A 356 20.30 -36.18 34.17
C LEU A 356 19.51 -36.51 32.90
N THR A 357 18.34 -37.13 33.07
CA THR A 357 17.47 -37.53 31.95
C THR A 357 17.00 -36.31 31.16
N ALA A 358 16.59 -35.25 31.86
CA ALA A 358 16.20 -33.98 31.26
C ALA A 358 17.38 -33.32 30.51
N LEU A 359 18.58 -33.33 31.08
CA LEU A 359 19.77 -32.78 30.43
C LEU A 359 20.16 -33.57 29.17
N VAL A 360 20.13 -34.91 29.21
CA VAL A 360 20.42 -35.76 28.04
C VAL A 360 19.43 -35.45 26.90
N ALA A 361 18.14 -35.32 27.21
CA ALA A 361 17.13 -34.93 26.22
C ALA A 361 17.41 -33.53 25.66
N CYS A 362 17.78 -32.57 26.51
CA CYS A 362 18.14 -31.21 26.11
C CYS A 362 19.38 -31.17 25.21
N LEU A 363 20.45 -31.90 25.55
CA LEU A 363 21.68 -31.97 24.75
C LEU A 363 21.46 -32.58 23.37
N ARG A 364 20.60 -33.61 23.27
CA ARG A 364 20.25 -34.23 21.98
C ARG A 364 19.40 -33.32 21.10
N GLN A 365 18.60 -32.46 21.71
CA GLN A 365 17.75 -31.50 21.02
C GLN A 365 18.26 -30.06 21.21
N TRP A 366 19.58 -29.90 21.37
CA TRP A 366 20.14 -28.62 21.77
C TRP A 366 19.68 -27.53 20.81
N PRO A 367 18.98 -26.49 21.31
CA PRO A 367 18.36 -25.50 20.44
C PRO A 367 19.47 -24.79 19.67
N MET A 368 19.42 -24.86 18.34
CA MET A 368 20.21 -23.99 17.48
C MET A 368 19.38 -22.74 17.20
N PRO A 369 19.78 -21.56 17.71
CA PRO A 369 19.19 -20.31 17.27
C PRO A 369 19.23 -20.25 15.73
N PRO A 370 18.13 -19.91 15.05
CA PRO A 370 18.13 -19.79 13.61
C PRO A 370 19.20 -18.77 13.19
N THR A 371 19.94 -19.08 12.13
CA THR A 371 20.86 -18.10 11.56
C THR A 371 20.08 -16.89 11.06
N PRO A 372 20.55 -15.66 11.33
CA PRO A 372 19.87 -14.45 10.87
C PRO A 372 19.71 -14.47 9.35
N THR A 373 18.56 -13.99 8.86
CA THR A 373 18.28 -13.94 7.42
C THR A 373 18.96 -12.70 6.84
N LEU A 374 20.08 -12.90 6.13
CA LEU A 374 20.89 -11.81 5.60
C LEU A 374 20.38 -11.34 4.22
N TYR A 375 20.25 -10.03 4.06
CA TYR A 375 19.82 -9.42 2.79
C TYR A 375 21.02 -8.83 2.05
N ALA A 376 21.22 -9.23 0.80
CA ALA A 376 22.24 -8.64 -0.07
C ALA A 376 22.03 -7.13 -0.25
N ALA A 377 20.77 -6.69 -0.35
CA ALA A 377 20.39 -5.28 -0.45
C ALA A 377 20.96 -4.43 0.70
N ALA A 378 21.06 -4.98 1.92
CA ALA A 378 21.60 -4.29 3.07
C ALA A 378 23.12 -4.02 2.99
N ARG A 379 23.81 -4.45 1.92
CA ARG A 379 25.24 -4.22 1.68
C ARG A 379 25.45 -3.40 0.41
N SER A 380 24.39 -3.13 -0.35
CA SER A 380 24.46 -2.35 -1.57
C SER A 380 24.50 -0.86 -1.24
N LEU A 381 25.52 -0.18 -1.77
CA LEU A 381 25.61 1.27 -1.73
C LEU A 381 24.46 1.90 -2.52
N ASP A 382 24.13 1.34 -3.68
CA ASP A 382 23.04 1.82 -4.53
C ASP A 382 21.71 1.74 -3.77
N GLU A 383 21.40 0.61 -3.14
CA GLU A 383 20.16 0.47 -2.37
C GLU A 383 20.06 1.54 -1.27
N ARG A 384 21.11 1.73 -0.46
CA ARG A 384 21.10 2.78 0.57
C ARG A 384 20.77 4.15 0.00
N TYR A 385 21.38 4.50 -1.12
CA TYR A 385 21.11 5.76 -1.81
C TYR A 385 19.68 5.85 -2.34
N ILE A 386 19.19 4.77 -2.96
CA ILE A 386 17.83 4.63 -3.48
C ILE A 386 16.79 4.89 -2.36
N TYR A 387 16.90 4.21 -1.23
CA TYR A 387 15.98 4.40 -0.09
C TYR A 387 16.09 5.80 0.52
N THR A 388 17.31 6.33 0.71
CA THR A 388 17.53 7.66 1.28
C THR A 388 16.86 8.75 0.44
N ARG A 389 17.03 8.67 -0.87
CA ARG A 389 16.43 9.61 -1.82
C ARG A 389 14.92 9.40 -1.95
N PHE A 390 14.44 8.15 -1.90
CA PHE A 390 13.01 7.86 -1.91
C PHE A 390 12.28 8.57 -0.76
N ILE A 391 12.80 8.43 0.46
CA ILE A 391 12.23 9.10 1.64
C ILE A 391 12.30 10.63 1.48
N GLY A 392 13.40 11.15 0.94
CA GLY A 392 13.52 12.58 0.66
C GLY A 392 12.46 13.08 -0.32
N VAL A 393 12.18 12.33 -1.39
CA VAL A 393 11.11 12.67 -2.34
C VAL A 393 9.72 12.63 -1.69
N LEU A 394 9.48 11.72 -0.72
CA LEU A 394 8.23 11.74 0.04
C LEU A 394 8.11 13.02 0.87
N ASN A 395 9.18 13.45 1.55
CA ASN A 395 9.22 14.72 2.29
C ASN A 395 8.97 15.92 1.36
N ASP A 396 9.62 15.95 0.19
CA ASP A 396 9.46 17.03 -0.77
C ASP A 396 8.07 17.08 -1.39
N ARG A 397 7.48 15.91 -1.66
CA ARG A 397 6.10 15.81 -2.13
C ARG A 397 5.14 16.40 -1.11
N TYR A 398 5.35 16.13 0.18
CA TYR A 398 4.58 16.74 1.26
C TYR A 398 4.75 18.27 1.25
N SER A 399 5.99 18.78 1.20
CA SER A 399 6.30 20.21 1.15
C SER A 399 5.68 20.91 -0.04
N LEU A 400 5.78 20.32 -1.24
CA LEU A 400 5.18 20.81 -2.48
C LEU A 400 3.66 20.87 -2.38
N ARG A 401 3.03 19.80 -1.86
CA ARG A 401 1.57 19.76 -1.66
C ARG A 401 1.13 20.87 -0.73
N HIS A 402 1.81 21.02 0.41
CA HIS A 402 1.49 22.04 1.40
C HIS A 402 1.68 23.45 0.84
N ALA A 403 2.76 23.70 0.10
CA ALA A 403 3.01 24.98 -0.55
C ALA A 403 1.98 25.33 -1.62
N LEU A 404 1.55 24.35 -2.44
CA LEU A 404 0.49 24.54 -3.43
C LEU A 404 -0.86 24.84 -2.76
N PHE A 405 -1.21 24.14 -1.68
CA PHE A 405 -2.43 24.45 -0.92
C PHE A 405 -2.38 25.84 -0.28
N LYS A 406 -1.24 26.21 0.31
CA LYS A 406 -1.02 27.54 0.88
C LYS A 406 -1.19 28.63 -0.19
N MET A 407 -0.61 28.43 -1.38
CA MET A 407 -0.77 29.32 -2.53
C MET A 407 -2.24 29.45 -2.96
N VAL A 408 -2.97 28.33 -3.07
CA VAL A 408 -4.40 28.33 -3.41
C VAL A 408 -5.23 29.07 -2.35
N SER A 409 -4.91 28.88 -1.06
CA SER A 409 -5.59 29.57 0.03
C SER A 409 -5.31 31.08 0.07
N ALA A 410 -4.10 31.49 -0.35
CA ALA A 410 -3.72 32.90 -0.43
C ALA A 410 -4.32 33.62 -1.66
N GLY A 411 -4.79 32.89 -2.67
CA GLY A 411 -5.38 33.47 -3.88
C GLY A 411 -4.37 34.14 -4.83
N VAL A 412 -3.06 33.92 -4.64
CA VAL A 412 -1.99 34.58 -5.39
C VAL A 412 -1.13 33.55 -6.12
N LEU A 413 -1.01 33.64 -7.45
CA LEU A 413 -0.24 32.69 -8.26
C LEU A 413 1.28 32.98 -8.29
N ASN A 414 1.69 34.24 -8.41
CA ASN A 414 3.09 34.65 -8.57
C ASN A 414 3.59 35.46 -7.37
N GLY A 415 4.91 35.54 -7.20
CA GLY A 415 5.53 36.28 -6.10
C GLY A 415 5.74 35.45 -4.83
N PRO A 416 6.14 36.07 -3.71
CA PRO A 416 6.67 35.37 -2.52
C PRO A 416 5.63 34.56 -1.75
N GLN A 417 4.33 34.79 -1.99
CA GLN A 417 3.23 33.99 -1.45
C GLN A 417 2.68 32.98 -2.47
N GLY A 418 3.17 33.03 -3.71
CA GLY A 418 2.82 32.11 -4.80
C GLY A 418 4.02 31.27 -5.24
N LEU A 419 4.24 31.18 -6.55
CA LEU A 419 5.30 30.36 -7.13
C LEU A 419 6.73 30.73 -6.72
N ASP A 420 6.98 31.96 -6.27
CA ASP A 420 8.34 32.38 -5.87
C ASP A 420 8.57 32.18 -4.35
N ALA A 421 7.62 31.58 -3.63
CA ALA A 421 7.76 31.22 -2.22
C ALA A 421 8.91 30.22 -2.00
N ILE A 422 9.75 30.46 -0.99
CA ILE A 422 10.78 29.51 -0.57
C ILE A 422 10.12 28.40 0.25
N ILE A 423 10.43 27.15 -0.10
CA ILE A 423 9.84 25.97 0.53
C ILE A 423 10.94 25.09 1.15
N PRO A 424 10.63 24.38 2.25
CA PRO A 424 11.55 23.39 2.79
C PRO A 424 11.66 22.20 1.81
N ILE A 425 12.89 21.79 1.52
CA ILE A 425 13.21 20.65 0.67
C ILE A 425 14.21 19.78 1.43
N ASP A 426 14.08 18.47 1.28
CA ASP A 426 14.96 17.46 1.86
C ASP A 426 16.40 17.62 1.36
N ALA A 427 17.37 17.47 2.25
CA ALA A 427 18.78 17.71 1.93
C ALA A 427 19.31 16.77 0.85
N ASP A 428 18.80 15.55 0.76
CA ASP A 428 19.34 14.49 -0.10
C ASP A 428 18.70 14.44 -1.51
N THR A 429 17.88 15.43 -1.86
CA THR A 429 17.15 15.47 -3.14
C THR A 429 17.64 16.61 -4.05
N LEU A 430 16.87 17.69 -4.17
CA LEU A 430 17.18 18.83 -5.02
C LEU A 430 18.44 19.59 -4.60
N PRO A 431 18.76 19.77 -3.30
CA PRO A 431 19.98 20.45 -2.88
C PRO A 431 21.23 19.74 -3.41
N THR A 432 21.29 18.41 -3.31
CA THR A 432 22.36 17.59 -3.90
C THR A 432 22.46 17.77 -5.41
N GLN A 433 21.32 17.79 -6.11
CA GLN A 433 21.26 18.04 -7.57
C GLN A 433 21.75 19.45 -7.95
N LEU A 434 21.48 20.45 -7.12
CA LEU A 434 21.83 21.85 -7.36
C LEU A 434 23.27 22.21 -6.99
N LEU A 435 23.92 21.39 -6.16
CA LEU A 435 25.24 21.67 -5.60
C LEU A 435 26.32 21.99 -6.65
N PRO A 436 26.45 21.27 -7.78
CA PRO A 436 27.45 21.61 -8.80
C PRO A 436 27.22 23.00 -9.40
N GLY A 437 25.97 23.33 -9.74
CA GLY A 437 25.59 24.64 -10.27
C GLY A 437 25.79 25.76 -9.25
N ARG A 438 25.51 25.49 -7.97
CA ARG A 438 25.78 26.44 -6.87
C ARG A 438 27.28 26.71 -6.74
N ARG A 439 28.13 25.69 -6.76
CA ARG A 439 29.59 25.86 -6.68
C ARG A 439 30.12 26.72 -7.83
N GLN A 440 29.61 26.54 -9.05
CA GLN A 440 29.97 27.38 -10.19
C GLN A 440 29.49 28.83 -10.03
N LEU A 441 28.29 29.05 -9.51
CA LEU A 441 27.81 30.40 -9.21
C LEU A 441 28.62 31.05 -8.08
N GLN A 442 29.01 30.29 -7.05
CA GLN A 442 29.86 30.78 -5.97
C GLN A 442 31.23 31.21 -6.52
N ALA A 443 31.83 30.42 -7.40
CA ALA A 443 33.09 30.80 -8.07
C ALA A 443 32.97 32.09 -8.92
N LEU A 444 31.81 32.35 -9.53
CA LEU A 444 31.55 33.63 -10.20
C LEU A 444 31.48 34.79 -9.19
N VAL A 445 30.79 34.60 -8.07
CA VAL A 445 30.62 35.62 -7.03
C VAL A 445 31.95 35.95 -6.34
N ASP A 446 32.81 34.95 -6.17
CA ASP A 446 34.15 35.09 -5.60
C ASP A 446 35.15 35.72 -6.58
N HIS A 447 34.79 35.85 -7.87
CA HIS A 447 35.66 36.46 -8.88
C HIS A 447 35.90 37.95 -8.55
N PRO A 448 37.15 38.46 -8.58
CA PRO A 448 37.47 39.83 -8.14
C PRO A 448 36.64 40.94 -8.79
N GLU A 449 36.37 40.81 -10.08
CA GLU A 449 35.53 41.75 -10.85
C GLU A 449 34.08 41.77 -10.36
N PHE A 450 33.55 40.63 -9.92
CA PHE A 450 32.19 40.52 -9.40
C PHE A 450 32.10 41.15 -8.00
N VAL A 451 33.10 40.88 -7.14
CA VAL A 451 33.23 41.51 -5.82
C VAL A 451 33.27 43.03 -5.93
N ALA A 452 34.00 43.58 -6.90
CA ALA A 452 34.04 45.02 -7.17
C ALA A 452 32.64 45.58 -7.53
N ILE A 453 31.84 44.85 -8.32
CA ILE A 453 30.46 45.22 -8.65
C ILE A 453 29.59 45.20 -7.38
N LEU A 454 29.72 44.20 -6.51
CA LEU A 454 28.95 44.13 -5.27
C LEU A 454 29.19 45.35 -4.36
N VAL A 455 30.46 45.76 -4.22
CA VAL A 455 30.82 46.97 -3.46
C VAL A 455 30.27 48.23 -4.13
N GLN A 456 30.49 48.39 -5.44
CA GLN A 456 30.01 49.56 -6.19
C GLN A 456 28.48 49.70 -6.14
N GLN A 457 27.77 48.58 -6.16
CA GLN A 457 26.30 48.55 -6.14
C GLN A 457 25.71 48.56 -4.73
N ARG A 458 26.54 48.64 -3.67
CA ARG A 458 26.12 48.60 -2.25
C ARG A 458 25.30 47.35 -1.91
N ILE A 459 25.71 46.19 -2.41
CA ILE A 459 25.09 44.90 -2.07
C ILE A 459 25.48 44.47 -0.66
N ALA A 460 24.52 43.94 0.11
CA ALA A 460 24.79 43.46 1.46
C ALA A 460 25.73 42.23 1.42
N PRO A 461 26.79 42.17 2.25
CA PRO A 461 27.69 41.02 2.29
C PRO A 461 27.00 39.69 2.66
N THR A 462 25.88 39.75 3.38
CA THR A 462 25.08 38.59 3.77
C THR A 462 24.00 38.23 2.75
N SER A 463 23.84 39.03 1.68
CA SER A 463 22.87 38.71 0.62
C SER A 463 23.37 37.54 -0.22
N HIS A 464 22.51 36.56 -0.43
CA HIS A 464 22.73 35.59 -1.51
C HIS A 464 22.60 36.28 -2.87
N VAL A 465 23.27 35.72 -3.87
CA VAL A 465 23.14 36.10 -5.28
C VAL A 465 22.23 35.09 -5.96
N LEU A 466 21.26 35.57 -6.74
CA LEU A 466 20.37 34.76 -7.57
C LEU A 466 20.67 35.04 -9.03
N LEU A 467 20.95 34.00 -9.80
CA LEU A 467 20.89 34.00 -11.25
C LEU A 467 19.58 33.33 -11.69
N SER A 468 18.67 34.10 -12.27
CA SER A 468 17.42 33.62 -12.87
C SER A 468 17.50 33.75 -14.39
N VAL A 469 17.03 32.73 -15.10
CA VAL A 469 16.92 32.79 -16.58
C VAL A 469 15.91 33.87 -17.01
N GLU A 470 14.88 34.13 -16.20
CA GLU A 470 13.83 35.11 -16.50
C GLU A 470 14.19 36.52 -16.01
N LYS A 471 14.75 36.65 -14.81
CA LYS A 471 14.99 37.95 -14.14
C LYS A 471 16.46 38.40 -14.18
N GLY A 472 17.35 37.59 -14.75
CA GLY A 472 18.79 37.82 -14.77
C GLY A 472 19.43 37.65 -13.39
N ILE A 473 20.59 38.29 -13.15
CA ILE A 473 21.33 38.20 -11.90
C ILE A 473 21.00 39.37 -10.96
N GLY A 474 20.83 39.09 -9.67
CA GLY A 474 20.48 40.09 -8.67
C GLY A 474 20.76 39.65 -7.23
N ALA A 475 20.75 40.63 -6.32
CA ALA A 475 20.97 40.46 -4.89
C ALA A 475 20.28 41.59 -4.10
N LYS A 476 20.20 41.48 -2.78
CA LYS A 476 19.68 42.53 -1.90
C LYS A 476 20.77 43.55 -1.56
N ASP A 477 20.44 44.83 -1.65
CA ASP A 477 21.31 45.91 -1.18
C ASP A 477 21.40 45.96 0.35
N VAL A 478 22.26 46.84 0.87
CA VAL A 478 22.42 47.07 2.32
C VAL A 478 21.13 47.51 3.01
N ASP A 479 20.16 48.05 2.27
CA ASP A 479 18.85 48.48 2.77
C ASP A 479 17.80 47.35 2.65
N GLY A 480 18.17 46.18 2.12
CA GLY A 480 17.33 45.00 1.99
C GLY A 480 16.47 44.95 0.72
N HIS A 481 16.59 45.92 -0.19
CA HIS A 481 15.83 45.98 -1.43
C HIS A 481 16.47 45.12 -2.52
N TRP A 482 15.65 44.45 -3.33
CA TRP A 482 16.14 43.64 -4.44
C TRP A 482 16.70 44.53 -5.56
N LYS A 483 17.97 44.32 -5.93
CA LYS A 483 18.67 45.09 -6.96
C LYS A 483 19.14 44.17 -8.09
N SER A 484 18.81 44.52 -9.32
CA SER A 484 19.30 43.81 -10.51
C SER A 484 20.75 44.19 -10.80
N LEU A 485 21.60 43.19 -11.00
CA LEU A 485 23.01 43.32 -11.34
C LEU A 485 23.27 42.97 -12.81
N SER A 486 22.25 42.51 -13.55
CA SER A 486 22.37 41.97 -14.91
C SER A 486 23.08 42.89 -15.88
N THR A 487 22.70 44.17 -15.94
CA THR A 487 23.28 45.13 -16.89
C THR A 487 24.77 45.36 -16.62
N VAL A 488 25.13 45.52 -15.35
CA VAL A 488 26.52 45.81 -14.91
C VAL A 488 27.41 44.58 -15.10
N VAL A 489 26.91 43.39 -14.73
CA VAL A 489 27.65 42.13 -14.87
C VAL A 489 27.86 41.77 -16.35
N MET A 490 26.85 41.98 -17.20
CA MET A 490 26.94 41.70 -18.64
C MET A 490 27.78 42.72 -19.41
N ALA A 491 27.98 43.93 -18.88
CA ALA A 491 28.89 44.92 -19.45
C ALA A 491 30.38 44.60 -19.18
N ASN A 492 30.68 43.74 -18.19
CA ASN A 492 32.03 43.32 -17.89
C ASN A 492 32.47 42.18 -18.84
N ALA A 493 33.51 42.43 -19.64
CA ALA A 493 33.99 41.50 -20.67
C ALA A 493 34.44 40.14 -20.13
N LYS A 494 34.89 40.06 -18.87
CA LYS A 494 35.34 38.81 -18.23
C LYS A 494 34.17 38.01 -17.64
N LEU A 495 33.17 38.69 -17.07
CA LEU A 495 32.04 38.06 -16.39
C LEU A 495 30.94 37.61 -17.36
N ALA A 496 30.69 38.36 -18.44
CA ALA A 496 29.60 38.07 -19.37
C ALA A 496 29.64 36.65 -19.99
N PRO A 497 30.79 36.10 -20.42
CA PRO A 497 30.86 34.71 -20.90
C PRO A 497 30.53 33.68 -19.82
N MET A 498 30.99 33.90 -18.58
CA MET A 498 30.73 33.00 -17.45
C MET A 498 29.24 32.99 -17.09
N VAL A 499 28.59 34.17 -17.05
CA VAL A 499 27.15 34.27 -16.77
C VAL A 499 26.31 33.60 -17.86
N ARG A 500 26.70 33.70 -19.14
CA ARG A 500 26.01 32.99 -20.23
C ARG A 500 26.10 31.48 -20.07
N LEU A 501 27.26 30.93 -19.70
CA LEU A 501 27.41 29.50 -19.43
C LEU A 501 26.56 29.08 -18.23
N LEU A 502 26.62 29.85 -17.15
CA LEU A 502 25.82 29.61 -15.95
C LEU A 502 24.31 29.73 -16.21
N ALA A 503 23.86 30.56 -17.15
CA ALA A 503 22.45 30.64 -17.55
C ALA A 503 21.99 29.35 -18.25
N THR A 504 22.85 28.70 -19.04
CA THR A 504 22.58 27.36 -19.62
C THR A 504 22.46 26.31 -18.52
N VAL A 505 23.36 26.33 -17.53
CA VAL A 505 23.30 25.45 -16.36
C VAL A 505 22.04 25.70 -15.54
N ALA A 506 21.69 26.98 -15.28
CA ALA A 506 20.47 27.35 -14.58
C ALA A 506 19.22 26.85 -15.31
N THR A 507 19.19 26.92 -16.64
CA THR A 507 18.07 26.39 -17.45
C THR A 507 17.85 24.90 -17.21
N GLN A 508 18.93 24.13 -17.13
CA GLN A 508 18.87 22.69 -16.82
C GLN A 508 18.46 22.42 -15.36
N LEU A 509 18.73 23.36 -14.45
CA LEU A 509 18.49 23.25 -13.01
C LEU A 509 17.24 24.02 -12.53
N GLY A 510 16.18 24.02 -13.34
CA GLY A 510 14.88 24.60 -12.97
C GLY A 510 14.75 26.12 -13.16
N GLY A 511 15.73 26.74 -13.84
CA GLY A 511 15.72 28.15 -14.25
C GLY A 511 16.31 29.13 -13.24
N GLU A 512 16.82 28.65 -12.10
CA GLU A 512 17.36 29.48 -11.01
C GLU A 512 18.63 28.86 -10.42
N LEU A 513 19.62 29.68 -10.06
CA LEU A 513 20.77 29.30 -9.27
C LEU A 513 20.96 30.32 -8.15
N ARG A 514 21.17 29.86 -6.92
CA ARG A 514 21.43 30.71 -5.75
C ARG A 514 22.71 30.29 -5.07
N THR A 515 23.40 31.24 -4.45
CA THR A 515 24.57 30.94 -3.59
C THR A 515 24.20 30.32 -2.25
N ASN A 516 22.92 30.24 -1.90
CA ASN A 516 22.41 29.58 -0.69
C ASN A 516 21.54 28.34 -1.00
N ASP A 517 21.01 27.72 0.05
CA ASP A 517 20.14 26.54 0.00
C ASP A 517 18.66 26.81 -0.30
N ALA A 518 18.28 28.07 -0.54
CA ALA A 518 16.88 28.40 -0.77
C ALA A 518 16.39 27.86 -2.12
N ILE A 519 15.27 27.14 -2.12
CA ILE A 519 14.62 26.64 -3.32
C ILE A 519 13.20 27.22 -3.38
N SER A 520 12.87 27.85 -4.51
CA SER A 520 11.53 28.37 -4.75
C SER A 520 10.56 27.25 -5.13
N LEU A 521 9.27 27.40 -4.85
CA LEU A 521 8.24 26.46 -5.31
C LEU A 521 8.30 26.28 -6.83
N ARG A 522 8.52 27.36 -7.60
CA ARG A 522 8.71 27.33 -9.05
C ARG A 522 9.86 26.42 -9.47
N GLN A 523 11.03 26.61 -8.86
CA GLN A 523 12.21 25.83 -9.18
C GLN A 523 12.00 24.35 -8.83
N ALA A 524 11.45 24.08 -7.64
CA ALA A 524 11.16 22.72 -7.21
C ALA A 524 10.16 22.03 -8.16
N LEU A 525 9.06 22.69 -8.53
CA LEU A 525 8.10 22.15 -9.50
C LEU A 525 8.79 21.81 -10.83
N ARG A 526 9.65 22.69 -11.36
CA ARG A 526 10.40 22.43 -12.60
C ARG A 526 11.40 21.27 -12.48
N LEU A 527 12.14 21.17 -11.38
CA LEU A 527 13.11 20.10 -11.15
C LEU A 527 12.46 18.73 -10.99
N TYR A 528 11.29 18.70 -10.33
CA TYR A 528 10.41 17.54 -10.37
C TYR A 528 9.60 17.46 -11.67
N ALA A 529 9.90 18.24 -12.72
CA ALA A 529 9.19 18.31 -14.00
C ALA A 529 7.64 18.40 -13.92
N ILE A 530 7.14 18.97 -12.82
CA ILE A 530 5.73 19.27 -12.58
C ILE A 530 5.39 20.52 -13.38
N PRO A 531 4.41 20.46 -14.30
CA PRO A 531 4.00 21.64 -15.03
C PRO A 531 3.60 22.77 -14.07
N LEU A 532 4.15 23.96 -14.31
CA LEU A 532 3.82 25.12 -13.50
C LEU A 532 2.32 25.43 -13.66
N PRO A 533 1.58 25.62 -12.56
CA PRO A 533 0.16 25.93 -12.64
C PRO A 533 -0.05 27.30 -13.31
N ALA A 534 -0.86 27.33 -14.36
CA ALA A 534 -1.26 28.57 -15.03
C ALA A 534 -2.43 29.29 -14.33
N SER A 535 -3.10 28.62 -13.39
CA SER A 535 -4.24 29.15 -12.63
C SER A 535 -4.28 28.55 -11.23
N LEU A 536 -5.06 29.17 -10.32
CA LEU A 536 -5.30 28.62 -8.98
C LEU A 536 -6.01 27.26 -9.04
N GLU A 537 -6.85 27.03 -10.03
CA GLU A 537 -7.51 25.72 -10.22
C GLU A 537 -6.50 24.65 -10.66
N ALA A 538 -5.59 24.99 -11.59
CA ALA A 538 -4.49 24.09 -11.97
C ALA A 538 -3.57 23.79 -10.77
N ALA A 539 -3.32 24.77 -9.89
CA ALA A 539 -2.58 24.56 -8.65
C ALA A 539 -3.32 23.64 -7.68
N ARG A 540 -4.63 23.80 -7.53
CA ARG A 540 -5.50 22.93 -6.70
C ARG A 540 -5.50 21.49 -7.21
N LEU A 541 -5.63 21.29 -8.52
CA LEU A 541 -5.52 19.97 -9.15
C LEU A 541 -4.14 19.35 -8.92
N SER A 542 -3.07 20.13 -9.07
CA SER A 542 -1.70 19.69 -8.76
C SER A 542 -1.52 19.32 -7.30
N ALA A 543 -2.13 20.03 -6.36
CA ALA A 543 -2.10 19.68 -4.94
C ALA A 543 -2.87 18.38 -4.67
N ARG A 544 -4.08 18.23 -5.25
CA ARG A 544 -4.94 17.04 -5.12
C ARG A 544 -4.23 15.76 -5.58
N ARG A 545 -3.53 15.79 -6.71
CA ARG A 545 -2.72 14.65 -7.20
C ARG A 545 -1.60 14.21 -6.27
N ARG A 546 -1.18 15.10 -5.35
CA ARG A 546 -0.11 14.85 -4.38
C ARG A 546 -0.62 14.40 -3.02
N VAL A 547 -1.94 14.30 -2.84
CA VAL A 547 -2.54 13.83 -1.58
C VAL A 547 -2.20 12.38 -1.30
N ILE A 548 -2.17 11.55 -2.35
CA ILE A 548 -1.84 10.13 -2.24
C ILE A 548 -0.32 9.95 -2.22
N SER A 549 0.18 9.19 -1.24
CA SER A 549 1.58 8.84 -1.08
C SER A 549 2.06 7.99 -2.27
N LEU A 550 3.35 8.11 -2.62
CA LEU A 550 3.91 7.36 -3.74
C LEU A 550 4.14 5.90 -3.30
N PRO A 551 3.77 4.91 -4.15
CA PRO A 551 4.19 3.53 -3.91
C PRO A 551 5.71 3.43 -3.88
N HIS A 552 6.22 2.51 -3.06
CA HIS A 552 7.62 2.22 -2.93
C HIS A 552 8.10 1.38 -4.13
N PRO A 553 9.19 1.77 -4.82
CA PRO A 553 9.89 0.88 -5.74
C PRO A 553 10.59 -0.23 -4.95
N LEU A 554 10.04 -1.45 -4.96
CA LEU A 554 10.64 -2.58 -4.23
C LEU A 554 11.84 -3.13 -5.00
N TYR A 555 12.89 -3.52 -4.29
CA TYR A 555 14.08 -4.18 -4.86
C TYR A 555 13.71 -5.37 -5.76
N GLU A 556 12.70 -6.15 -5.36
CA GLU A 556 12.08 -7.17 -6.19
C GLU A 556 10.55 -7.08 -6.12
N SER A 557 9.94 -6.54 -7.18
CA SER A 557 8.48 -6.47 -7.33
C SER A 557 7.92 -7.22 -8.53
N ASN A 558 8.77 -7.55 -9.51
CA ASN A 558 8.39 -8.34 -10.69
C ASN A 558 8.85 -9.80 -10.57
N TYR A 559 8.08 -10.58 -9.80
CA TYR A 559 8.35 -12.00 -9.56
C TYR A 559 8.26 -12.86 -10.84
N TRP A 560 7.54 -12.38 -11.86
CA TRP A 560 7.28 -13.13 -13.09
C TRP A 560 8.34 -12.90 -14.19
N ARG A 561 9.38 -12.12 -13.94
CA ARG A 561 10.34 -11.67 -14.97
C ARG A 561 11.00 -12.78 -15.80
N ALA A 562 11.19 -13.98 -15.23
CA ALA A 562 11.76 -15.12 -15.96
C ALA A 562 10.73 -15.86 -16.84
N LEU A 563 9.42 -15.69 -16.58
CA LEU A 563 8.34 -16.40 -17.26
C LEU A 563 7.55 -15.50 -18.21
N SER A 564 7.55 -14.19 -17.97
CA SER A 564 6.81 -13.22 -18.76
C SER A 564 7.60 -11.91 -18.87
N PRO A 565 7.66 -11.30 -20.06
CA PRO A 565 8.39 -10.06 -20.25
C PRO A 565 7.72 -8.94 -19.43
N ALA A 566 8.52 -8.20 -18.66
CA ALA A 566 8.07 -7.04 -17.89
C ALA A 566 7.58 -5.91 -18.80
N MET A 567 8.19 -5.77 -19.98
CA MET A 567 7.78 -4.80 -21.00
C MET A 567 7.72 -5.47 -22.37
N PRO A 568 6.82 -5.04 -23.28
CA PRO A 568 6.69 -5.61 -24.63
C PRO A 568 7.99 -5.59 -25.44
N GLU A 569 8.88 -4.65 -25.16
CA GLU A 569 10.15 -4.44 -25.88
C GLU A 569 11.33 -5.24 -25.29
N GLN A 570 11.11 -6.06 -24.24
CA GLN A 570 12.18 -6.83 -23.64
C GLN A 570 12.72 -7.92 -24.58
N PRO A 571 14.06 -8.16 -24.59
CA PRO A 571 14.66 -9.22 -25.40
C PRO A 571 14.12 -10.61 -25.02
N ILE A 572 13.79 -11.44 -26.01
CA ILE A 572 13.25 -12.80 -25.82
C ILE A 572 14.16 -13.68 -24.95
N GLY A 573 15.49 -13.49 -25.02
CA GLY A 573 16.46 -14.24 -24.20
C GLY A 573 16.33 -14.01 -22.68
N TRP A 574 15.52 -13.04 -22.25
CA TRP A 574 15.21 -12.78 -20.84
C TRP A 574 14.02 -13.59 -20.33
N THR A 575 13.45 -14.47 -21.16
CA THR A 575 12.39 -15.41 -20.76
C THR A 575 12.90 -16.84 -20.89
N LEU A 576 12.55 -17.70 -19.94
CA LEU A 576 12.94 -19.11 -19.95
C LEU A 576 12.29 -19.83 -21.13
N SER A 577 13.12 -20.57 -21.87
CA SER A 577 12.64 -21.47 -22.92
C SER A 577 11.88 -22.65 -22.32
N GLU A 578 11.07 -23.36 -23.12
CA GLU A 578 10.35 -24.54 -22.64
C GLU A 578 11.29 -25.62 -22.07
N PRO A 579 12.44 -25.96 -22.69
CA PRO A 579 13.44 -26.82 -22.07
C PRO A 579 13.95 -26.32 -20.72
N ASP A 580 14.22 -25.01 -20.58
CA ASP A 580 14.68 -24.43 -19.32
C ASP A 580 13.61 -24.56 -18.23
N ARG A 581 12.33 -24.32 -18.57
CA ARG A 581 11.19 -24.51 -17.64
C ARG A 581 11.12 -25.94 -17.13
N GLN A 582 11.28 -26.94 -18.01
CA GLN A 582 11.30 -28.35 -17.60
C GLN A 582 12.50 -28.66 -16.70
N GLN A 583 13.67 -28.09 -16.98
CA GLN A 583 14.86 -28.26 -16.13
C GLN A 583 14.69 -27.63 -14.75
N VAL A 584 14.05 -26.46 -14.66
CA VAL A 584 13.70 -25.81 -13.39
C VAL A 584 12.77 -26.70 -12.56
N ILE A 585 11.72 -27.27 -13.17
CA ILE A 585 10.78 -28.18 -12.50
C ILE A 585 11.51 -29.44 -12.00
N ALA A 586 12.34 -30.05 -12.84
CA ALA A 586 13.08 -31.26 -12.48
C ALA A 586 14.04 -31.03 -11.31
N THR A 587 14.82 -29.94 -11.35
CA THR A 587 15.75 -29.56 -10.28
C THR A 587 15.02 -29.28 -8.97
N SER A 588 13.86 -28.61 -9.05
CA SER A 588 13.02 -28.32 -7.88
C SER A 588 12.47 -29.57 -7.20
N ARG A 589 12.08 -30.59 -7.98
CA ARG A 589 11.63 -31.89 -7.45
C ARG A 589 12.75 -32.66 -6.78
N GLN A 590 13.97 -32.61 -7.32
CA GLN A 590 15.15 -33.27 -6.74
C GLN A 590 15.62 -32.61 -5.43
N PHE A 591 15.30 -31.33 -5.23
CA PHE A 591 15.66 -30.59 -4.02
C PHE A 591 14.81 -30.97 -2.79
N LEU A 592 13.62 -31.52 -3.00
CA LEU A 592 12.70 -31.86 -1.93
C LEU A 592 13.15 -33.12 -1.16
N PRO A 593 13.04 -33.12 0.18
CA PRO A 593 13.36 -34.31 0.98
C PRO A 593 12.33 -35.43 0.82
N ASP A 594 11.08 -35.07 0.51
CA ASP A 594 9.97 -35.98 0.24
C ASP A 594 9.31 -35.61 -1.09
N ALA A 595 9.05 -36.61 -1.94
CA ALA A 595 8.51 -36.42 -3.28
C ALA A 595 7.07 -35.88 -3.29
N ASP A 596 6.30 -36.12 -2.22
CA ASP A 596 4.90 -35.69 -2.11
C ASP A 596 4.76 -34.28 -1.52
N GLN A 597 5.85 -33.68 -1.04
CA GLN A 597 5.82 -32.35 -0.44
C GLN A 597 5.78 -31.24 -1.50
N SER A 598 4.99 -30.19 -1.27
CA SER A 598 5.04 -29.00 -2.13
C SER A 598 6.32 -28.19 -1.89
N LEU A 599 7.02 -27.82 -2.96
CA LEU A 599 8.15 -26.88 -2.91
C LEU A 599 7.77 -25.59 -2.20
N PHE A 600 6.59 -25.06 -2.51
CA PHE A 600 6.12 -23.81 -1.94
C PHE A 600 5.99 -23.91 -0.42
N SER A 601 5.27 -24.94 0.08
CA SER A 601 5.12 -25.20 1.51
C SER A 601 6.45 -25.49 2.22
N TYR A 602 7.37 -26.21 1.55
CA TYR A 602 8.68 -26.51 2.11
C TYR A 602 9.51 -25.24 2.35
N LEU A 603 9.48 -24.29 1.42
CA LEU A 603 10.22 -23.03 1.53
C LEU A 603 9.55 -22.01 2.47
N CYS A 604 8.21 -21.94 2.48
CA CYS A 604 7.50 -20.91 3.25
C CYS A 604 7.09 -21.33 4.67
N GLY A 605 7.09 -22.63 5.00
CA GLY A 605 6.46 -23.15 6.22
C GLY A 605 6.92 -22.49 7.53
N ALA A 606 8.22 -22.22 7.68
CA ALA A 606 8.74 -21.55 8.87
C ALA A 606 8.31 -20.07 8.96
N LEU A 607 8.17 -19.39 7.82
CA LEU A 607 7.83 -17.96 7.73
C LEU A 607 6.36 -17.68 8.04
N LEU A 608 5.48 -18.65 7.75
CA LEU A 608 4.04 -18.51 7.91
C LEU A 608 3.52 -18.99 9.26
N ARG A 609 4.40 -19.53 10.11
CA ARG A 609 4.03 -19.98 11.46
C ARG A 609 3.38 -18.84 12.24
N ASP A 610 2.28 -19.13 12.91
CA ASP A 610 1.51 -18.21 13.75
C ASP A 610 0.87 -17.00 13.04
N LYS A 611 0.79 -17.00 11.70
CA LYS A 611 0.14 -15.93 10.93
C LYS A 611 -1.23 -16.35 10.41
N SER A 612 -2.20 -15.43 10.50
CA SER A 612 -3.51 -15.63 9.88
C SER A 612 -3.43 -15.42 8.36
N PRO A 613 -4.32 -16.04 7.54
CA PRO A 613 -4.39 -15.75 6.10
C PRO A 613 -4.64 -14.26 5.79
N VAL A 614 -5.25 -13.51 6.70
CA VAL A 614 -5.48 -12.07 6.52
C VAL A 614 -4.17 -11.31 6.67
N ASP A 615 -3.39 -11.59 7.72
CA ASP A 615 -2.06 -10.98 7.92
C ASP A 615 -1.11 -11.36 6.79
N ILE A 616 -1.14 -12.62 6.32
CA ILE A 616 -0.32 -13.10 5.21
C ILE A 616 -0.60 -12.31 3.93
N ARG A 617 -1.87 -12.03 3.60
CA ARG A 617 -2.22 -11.20 2.43
C ARG A 617 -1.71 -9.76 2.58
N ALA A 618 -1.81 -9.19 3.77
CA ALA A 618 -1.40 -7.81 4.04
C ALA A 618 0.13 -7.63 4.07
N GLU A 619 0.88 -8.67 4.44
CA GLU A 619 2.34 -8.70 4.53
C GLU A 619 3.00 -9.41 3.34
N ALA A 620 2.25 -9.79 2.31
CA ALA A 620 2.71 -10.74 1.31
C ALA A 620 4.03 -10.35 0.62
N ASP A 621 4.21 -9.08 0.22
CA ASP A 621 5.47 -8.63 -0.41
C ASP A 621 6.65 -8.62 0.57
N LEU A 622 6.42 -8.34 1.86
CA LEU A 622 7.45 -8.50 2.91
C LEU A 622 7.81 -9.98 3.04
N LEU A 623 6.82 -10.87 3.16
CA LEU A 623 7.04 -12.32 3.27
C LEU A 623 7.77 -12.90 2.03
N MET A 624 7.46 -12.41 0.83
CA MET A 624 8.15 -12.78 -0.41
C MET A 624 9.65 -12.44 -0.35
N SER A 625 9.99 -11.21 0.05
CA SER A 625 11.39 -10.79 0.19
C SER A 625 12.17 -11.62 1.21
N ARG A 626 11.49 -12.07 2.28
CA ARG A 626 12.08 -12.96 3.30
C ARG A 626 12.25 -14.39 2.80
N LEU A 627 11.27 -14.88 2.04
CA LEU A 627 11.28 -16.22 1.49
C LEU A 627 12.51 -16.44 0.63
N ILE A 628 12.81 -15.52 -0.29
CA ILE A 628 13.98 -15.64 -1.15
C ILE A 628 15.29 -15.47 -0.39
N ALA A 629 15.33 -14.67 0.66
CA ALA A 629 16.52 -14.48 1.49
C ALA A 629 16.78 -15.67 2.44
N SER A 630 15.82 -16.58 2.59
CA SER A 630 15.98 -17.73 3.49
C SER A 630 17.13 -18.66 3.04
N PRO A 631 17.85 -19.29 3.98
CA PRO A 631 18.97 -20.19 3.64
C PRO A 631 18.58 -21.32 2.69
N LEU A 632 17.38 -21.88 2.86
CA LEU A 632 16.86 -22.98 2.06
C LEU A 632 16.58 -22.54 0.61
N ALA A 633 15.97 -21.36 0.44
CA ALA A 633 15.73 -20.79 -0.88
C ALA A 633 17.04 -20.44 -1.62
N GLN A 634 18.03 -19.91 -0.91
CA GLN A 634 19.36 -19.64 -1.47
C GLN A 634 20.10 -20.92 -1.87
N GLN A 635 19.86 -22.05 -1.19
CA GLN A 635 20.40 -23.35 -1.60
C GLN A 635 19.79 -23.83 -2.92
N LEU A 636 18.47 -23.74 -3.06
CA LEU A 636 17.79 -24.08 -4.31
C LEU A 636 18.25 -23.17 -5.46
N ALA A 637 18.33 -21.86 -5.24
CA ALA A 637 18.78 -20.91 -6.26
C ALA A 637 20.16 -21.26 -6.84
N ARG A 638 21.10 -21.76 -6.01
CA ARG A 638 22.41 -22.24 -6.48
C ARG A 638 22.30 -23.45 -7.39
N GLN A 639 21.47 -24.43 -7.02
CA GLN A 639 21.27 -25.63 -7.84
C GLN A 639 20.61 -25.27 -9.18
N LEU A 640 19.64 -24.35 -9.17
CA LEU A 640 18.97 -23.86 -10.38
C LEU A 640 19.95 -23.16 -11.32
N VAL A 641 20.82 -22.27 -10.83
CA VAL A 641 21.83 -21.61 -11.68
C VAL A 641 22.81 -22.60 -12.31
N GLN A 642 23.20 -23.64 -11.58
CA GLN A 642 24.10 -24.67 -12.12
C GLN A 642 23.40 -25.53 -13.18
N ALA A 643 22.11 -25.82 -12.99
CA ALA A 643 21.32 -26.66 -13.88
C ALA A 643 20.86 -25.93 -15.14
N VAL A 644 20.50 -24.65 -15.03
CA VAL A 644 19.93 -23.82 -16.09
C VAL A 644 20.97 -22.79 -16.50
N GLN A 645 21.73 -23.07 -17.57
CA GLN A 645 22.74 -22.16 -18.13
C GLN A 645 22.09 -20.97 -18.86
N TRP A 646 21.26 -20.21 -18.16
CA TRP A 646 20.44 -19.14 -18.72
C TRP A 646 21.30 -17.97 -19.23
N GLN A 647 21.20 -17.66 -20.52
CA GLN A 647 22.02 -16.64 -21.18
C GLN A 647 21.24 -15.33 -21.38
N GLY A 648 21.54 -14.32 -20.56
CA GLY A 648 21.03 -12.94 -20.65
C GLY A 648 22.00 -11.93 -20.04
N SER A 649 21.94 -10.65 -20.44
CA SER A 649 22.87 -9.62 -19.95
C SER A 649 22.80 -9.38 -18.43
N GLU A 650 21.68 -9.64 -17.77
CA GLU A 650 21.58 -9.63 -16.29
C GLU A 650 21.98 -10.96 -15.62
N ALA A 651 22.03 -12.07 -16.38
CA ALA A 651 22.78 -13.25 -15.95
C ALA A 651 24.30 -12.99 -16.00
N SER A 652 24.71 -11.94 -16.71
CA SER A 652 26.09 -11.47 -16.89
C SER A 652 26.44 -10.24 -16.03
N ASP A 653 25.50 -9.75 -15.21
CA ASP A 653 25.79 -8.70 -14.22
C ASP A 653 26.85 -9.24 -13.24
N PRO A 654 27.91 -8.50 -12.87
CA PRO A 654 29.05 -9.04 -12.13
C PRO A 654 28.69 -9.74 -10.80
N GLY A 655 27.47 -9.55 -10.27
CA GLY A 655 26.93 -10.21 -9.08
C GLY A 655 25.89 -11.33 -9.29
N GLY A 656 25.30 -11.51 -10.48
CA GLY A 656 24.36 -12.62 -10.79
C GLY A 656 23.08 -12.76 -9.93
N HIS A 657 22.71 -11.76 -9.10
CA HIS A 657 21.54 -11.83 -8.20
C HIS A 657 20.20 -11.81 -8.93
N ALA A 658 20.06 -10.91 -9.89
CA ALA A 658 18.83 -10.76 -10.66
C ALA A 658 18.46 -12.07 -11.37
N GLY A 659 19.44 -12.75 -11.99
CA GLY A 659 19.24 -14.06 -12.61
C GLY A 659 18.80 -15.14 -11.61
N ARG A 660 19.38 -15.16 -10.40
CA ARG A 660 19.09 -16.15 -9.35
C ARG A 660 17.69 -16.03 -8.77
N SER A 661 17.32 -14.84 -8.32
CA SER A 661 15.98 -14.65 -7.75
C SER A 661 14.91 -14.89 -8.83
N ALA A 662 15.17 -14.54 -10.09
CA ALA A 662 14.26 -14.84 -11.19
C ALA A 662 14.05 -16.36 -11.38
N LEU A 663 15.12 -17.16 -11.35
CA LEU A 663 15.01 -18.62 -11.43
C LEU A 663 14.28 -19.21 -10.22
N LEU A 664 14.52 -18.69 -9.02
CA LEU A 664 13.82 -19.12 -7.81
C LEU A 664 12.32 -18.78 -7.87
N TRP A 665 11.96 -17.57 -8.32
CA TRP A 665 10.55 -17.20 -8.53
C TRP A 665 9.90 -18.07 -9.61
N ALA A 666 10.60 -18.34 -10.71
CA ALA A 666 10.13 -19.26 -11.74
C ALA A 666 9.91 -20.67 -11.17
N ALA A 667 10.82 -21.18 -10.34
CA ALA A 667 10.67 -22.48 -9.68
C ALA A 667 9.42 -22.55 -8.80
N LEU A 668 9.18 -21.51 -7.98
CA LEU A 668 7.98 -21.41 -7.16
C LEU A 668 6.71 -21.38 -8.02
N ILE A 669 6.66 -20.51 -9.05
CA ILE A 669 5.50 -20.38 -9.95
C ILE A 669 5.24 -21.69 -10.71
N LEU A 670 6.26 -22.27 -11.33
CA LEU A 670 6.12 -23.52 -12.11
C LEU A 670 5.80 -24.74 -11.23
N SER A 671 6.19 -24.72 -9.94
CA SER A 671 5.78 -25.75 -8.98
C SER A 671 4.29 -25.67 -8.61
N LEU A 672 3.69 -24.48 -8.72
CA LEU A 672 2.26 -24.24 -8.48
C LEU A 672 1.42 -24.48 -9.74
N ASP A 673 1.93 -24.05 -10.89
CA ASP A 673 1.28 -24.17 -12.21
C ASP A 673 2.35 -24.36 -13.29
N PRO A 674 2.58 -25.59 -13.77
CA PRO A 674 3.58 -25.87 -14.81
C PRO A 674 3.32 -25.12 -16.13
N ASP A 675 2.04 -24.81 -16.41
CA ASP A 675 1.58 -24.12 -17.61
C ASP A 675 1.44 -22.60 -17.39
N ALA A 676 2.03 -22.08 -16.31
CA ALA A 676 2.06 -20.65 -16.00
C ALA A 676 2.49 -19.83 -17.21
N SER A 677 1.78 -18.72 -17.45
CA SER A 677 1.91 -17.80 -18.60
C SER A 677 1.38 -18.30 -19.95
N LEU A 678 0.98 -19.58 -20.11
CA LEU A 678 0.38 -20.05 -21.37
C LEU A 678 -1.07 -19.57 -21.53
N HIS A 679 -1.76 -19.31 -20.41
CA HIS A 679 -3.14 -18.86 -20.37
C HIS A 679 -3.26 -17.59 -19.53
N ALA A 680 -3.67 -16.47 -20.16
CA ALA A 680 -3.73 -15.16 -19.51
C ALA A 680 -4.73 -15.06 -18.33
N THR A 681 -5.68 -16.00 -18.23
CA THR A 681 -6.77 -15.97 -17.23
C THR A 681 -6.89 -17.26 -16.42
N ARG A 682 -5.89 -18.16 -16.48
CA ARG A 682 -5.91 -19.41 -15.72
C ARG A 682 -4.79 -19.47 -14.69
N ILE A 683 -5.17 -19.90 -13.49
CA ILE A 683 -4.25 -20.19 -12.39
C ILE A 683 -4.57 -21.59 -11.90
N ASN A 684 -3.60 -22.50 -11.98
CA ASN A 684 -3.71 -23.87 -11.47
C ASN A 684 -4.99 -24.57 -11.99
N GLY A 685 -5.20 -24.48 -13.30
CA GLY A 685 -6.36 -25.04 -14.01
C GLY A 685 -7.69 -24.26 -13.85
N MET A 686 -7.78 -23.27 -12.95
CA MET A 686 -8.98 -22.47 -12.74
C MET A 686 -8.97 -21.18 -13.57
N ASP A 687 -10.01 -20.96 -14.37
CA ASP A 687 -10.24 -19.71 -15.14
C ASP A 687 -10.90 -18.64 -14.25
N TRP A 688 -10.11 -17.73 -13.68
CA TRP A 688 -10.60 -16.72 -12.74
C TRP A 688 -11.42 -15.61 -13.41
N ALA A 689 -11.41 -15.53 -14.75
CA ALA A 689 -12.24 -14.62 -15.54
C ALA A 689 -13.51 -15.30 -16.10
N ALA A 690 -13.81 -16.53 -15.67
CA ALA A 690 -14.97 -17.29 -16.12
C ALA A 690 -16.30 -16.59 -15.78
N PRO A 691 -17.38 -16.87 -16.54
CA PRO A 691 -18.69 -16.24 -16.32
C PRO A 691 -19.28 -16.46 -14.92
N TYR A 692 -18.83 -17.52 -14.24
CA TYR A 692 -19.17 -17.83 -12.85
C TYR A 692 -18.81 -16.70 -11.87
N PHE A 693 -17.77 -15.91 -12.16
CA PHE A 693 -17.28 -14.85 -11.28
C PHE A 693 -17.83 -13.46 -11.62
N TRP A 694 -18.50 -13.29 -12.76
CA TRP A 694 -18.98 -11.98 -13.21
C TRP A 694 -20.07 -11.46 -12.27
N GLY A 695 -19.90 -10.23 -11.77
CA GLY A 695 -20.82 -9.63 -10.81
C GLY A 695 -20.58 -10.03 -9.35
N GLU A 696 -19.69 -11.00 -9.08
CA GLU A 696 -19.31 -11.39 -7.71
C GLU A 696 -18.31 -10.39 -7.09
N SER A 697 -18.11 -10.48 -5.77
CA SER A 697 -17.12 -9.64 -5.09
C SER A 697 -15.69 -10.12 -5.34
N VAL A 698 -14.72 -9.20 -5.35
CA VAL A 698 -13.30 -9.55 -5.53
C VAL A 698 -12.80 -10.48 -4.42
N ALA A 699 -13.28 -10.32 -3.19
CA ALA A 699 -12.94 -11.23 -2.09
C ALA A 699 -13.40 -12.68 -2.39
N PHE A 700 -14.56 -12.85 -3.02
CA PHE A 700 -15.03 -14.16 -3.47
C PHE A 700 -14.12 -14.73 -4.56
N VAL A 701 -13.75 -13.95 -5.58
CA VAL A 701 -12.84 -14.39 -6.65
C VAL A 701 -11.49 -14.82 -6.08
N ARG A 702 -10.87 -13.99 -5.24
CA ARG A 702 -9.57 -14.31 -4.61
C ARG A 702 -9.62 -15.59 -3.77
N ARG A 703 -10.67 -15.78 -2.97
CA ARG A 703 -10.84 -17.00 -2.16
C ARG A 703 -10.94 -18.25 -3.03
N ASN A 704 -11.59 -18.17 -4.19
CA ASN A 704 -11.65 -19.29 -5.13
C ASN A 704 -10.27 -19.56 -5.78
N VAL A 705 -9.48 -18.53 -6.07
CA VAL A 705 -8.08 -18.69 -6.52
C VAL A 705 -7.26 -19.42 -5.45
N GLU A 706 -7.34 -19.00 -4.20
CA GLU A 706 -6.66 -19.67 -3.07
C GLU A 706 -7.09 -21.14 -2.93
N THR A 707 -8.40 -21.40 -3.05
CA THR A 707 -8.96 -22.77 -2.92
C THR A 707 -8.53 -23.68 -4.09
N SER A 708 -8.06 -23.12 -5.20
CA SER A 708 -7.55 -23.93 -6.31
C SER A 708 -6.28 -24.70 -5.92
N PHE A 709 -5.46 -24.19 -4.99
CA PHE A 709 -4.23 -24.82 -4.50
C PHE A 709 -4.50 -25.88 -3.42
N ARG A 710 -5.18 -26.97 -3.78
CA ARG A 710 -5.68 -28.00 -2.85
C ARG A 710 -4.60 -28.72 -2.01
N SER A 711 -3.36 -28.75 -2.49
CA SER A 711 -2.22 -29.39 -1.79
C SER A 711 -1.54 -28.48 -0.75
N LEU A 712 -1.93 -27.21 -0.68
CA LEU A 712 -1.36 -26.23 0.25
C LEU A 712 -2.28 -26.01 1.45
N ASP A 713 -1.69 -25.71 2.61
CA ASP A 713 -2.44 -25.18 3.74
C ASP A 713 -2.98 -23.77 3.45
N ARG A 714 -3.91 -23.27 4.26
CA ARG A 714 -4.59 -21.98 4.03
C ARG A 714 -3.63 -20.79 3.96
N GLY A 715 -2.55 -20.81 4.75
CA GLY A 715 -1.58 -19.72 4.77
C GLY A 715 -0.70 -19.75 3.52
N ALA A 716 -0.15 -20.91 3.17
CA ALA A 716 0.62 -21.09 1.95
C ALA A 716 -0.21 -20.82 0.69
N ALA A 717 -1.48 -21.24 0.66
CA ALA A 717 -2.40 -20.97 -0.45
C ALA A 717 -2.67 -19.46 -0.64
N ALA A 718 -2.82 -18.70 0.44
CA ALA A 718 -2.99 -17.24 0.38
C ALA A 718 -1.75 -16.56 -0.23
N LEU A 719 -0.56 -16.99 0.19
CA LEU A 719 0.70 -16.45 -0.31
C LEU A 719 0.99 -16.88 -1.77
N ALA A 720 0.67 -18.14 -2.13
CA ALA A 720 0.76 -18.66 -3.49
C ALA A 720 -0.18 -17.92 -4.44
N ALA A 721 -1.43 -17.69 -4.03
CA ALA A 721 -2.38 -16.89 -4.79
C ALA A 721 -1.88 -15.46 -5.00
N HIS A 722 -1.26 -14.83 -3.98
CA HIS A 722 -0.63 -13.52 -4.13
C HIS A 722 0.47 -13.53 -5.20
N LEU A 723 1.40 -14.49 -5.14
CA LEU A 723 2.48 -14.64 -6.13
C LEU A 723 1.92 -14.80 -7.55
N MET A 724 0.90 -15.64 -7.72
CA MET A 724 0.31 -15.91 -9.03
C MET A 724 -0.43 -14.70 -9.60
N LEU A 725 -1.21 -14.01 -8.75
CA LEU A 725 -1.96 -12.82 -9.14
C LEU A 725 -1.05 -11.62 -9.45
N CYS A 726 0.16 -11.54 -8.89
CA CYS A 726 1.12 -10.48 -9.22
C CYS A 726 1.44 -10.42 -10.73
N GLY A 727 1.52 -11.56 -11.40
CA GLY A 727 1.81 -11.61 -12.84
C GLY A 727 0.57 -11.54 -13.74
N GLN A 728 -0.55 -12.13 -13.31
CA GLN A 728 -1.72 -12.27 -14.18
C GLN A 728 -2.83 -11.23 -13.96
N ALA A 729 -3.07 -10.84 -12.71
CA ALA A 729 -4.17 -9.94 -12.35
C ALA A 729 -3.83 -9.08 -11.10
N PRO A 730 -2.78 -8.24 -11.17
CA PRO A 730 -2.30 -7.46 -10.02
C PRO A 730 -3.36 -6.48 -9.46
N TYR A 731 -4.34 -6.09 -10.27
CA TYR A 731 -5.48 -5.28 -9.82
C TYR A 731 -6.38 -6.00 -8.80
N LEU A 732 -6.34 -7.34 -8.71
CA LEU A 732 -7.02 -8.10 -7.65
C LEU A 732 -6.27 -8.05 -6.31
N LEU A 733 -5.04 -7.51 -6.29
CA LEU A 733 -4.21 -7.37 -5.09
C LEU A 733 -4.23 -5.96 -4.51
N VAL A 734 -4.95 -5.01 -5.12
CA VAL A 734 -5.16 -3.67 -4.57
C VAL A 734 -5.84 -3.78 -3.20
N ARG A 735 -5.46 -2.93 -2.26
CA ARG A 735 -5.99 -2.96 -0.89
C ARG A 735 -7.41 -2.39 -0.83
N ASP A 736 -8.19 -2.87 0.14
CA ASP A 736 -9.50 -2.33 0.50
C ASP A 736 -10.49 -2.22 -0.69
N ILE A 737 -10.47 -3.19 -1.62
CA ILE A 737 -11.48 -3.26 -2.68
C ILE A 737 -12.84 -3.56 -2.03
N PRO A 738 -13.84 -2.69 -2.16
CA PRO A 738 -15.12 -2.87 -1.50
C PRO A 738 -15.87 -4.08 -2.10
N ASP A 739 -16.53 -4.87 -1.25
CA ASP A 739 -17.33 -6.02 -1.69
C ASP A 739 -18.50 -5.61 -2.61
N THR A 740 -18.87 -4.33 -2.60
CA THR A 740 -19.89 -3.74 -3.47
C THR A 740 -19.41 -3.48 -4.89
N LEU A 741 -18.10 -3.53 -5.18
CA LEU A 741 -17.58 -3.39 -6.54
C LEU A 741 -17.69 -4.74 -7.28
N PRO A 742 -18.61 -4.87 -8.24
CA PRO A 742 -18.81 -6.12 -8.96
C PRO A 742 -17.65 -6.39 -9.92
N PHE A 743 -17.15 -7.62 -9.91
CA PHE A 743 -16.06 -8.05 -10.78
C PHE A 743 -16.46 -7.96 -12.27
N LEU A 744 -15.64 -7.27 -13.08
CA LEU A 744 -15.72 -7.11 -14.54
C LEU A 744 -16.94 -6.37 -15.12
N CYS A 745 -18.01 -6.14 -14.36
CA CYS A 745 -19.29 -5.77 -14.98
C CYS A 745 -19.60 -4.27 -15.10
N THR A 746 -18.86 -3.38 -14.43
CA THR A 746 -19.18 -1.94 -14.36
C THR A 746 -18.13 -1.05 -15.03
N GLN A 747 -18.52 0.18 -15.40
CA GLN A 747 -17.57 1.19 -15.89
C GLN A 747 -16.52 1.57 -14.83
N THR A 748 -16.88 1.52 -13.54
CA THR A 748 -15.97 1.78 -12.42
C THR A 748 -14.89 0.70 -12.37
N TRP A 749 -15.27 -0.57 -12.57
CA TRP A 749 -14.31 -1.66 -12.72
C TRP A 749 -13.32 -1.43 -13.87
N VAL A 750 -13.83 -1.00 -15.04
CA VAL A 750 -12.97 -0.71 -16.20
C VAL A 750 -11.93 0.35 -15.87
N LEU A 751 -12.37 1.48 -15.29
CA LEU A 751 -11.46 2.57 -14.93
C LEU A 751 -10.44 2.15 -13.87
N PHE A 752 -10.89 1.42 -12.84
CA PHE A 752 -10.05 0.85 -11.80
C PHE A 752 -8.97 -0.08 -12.37
N GLN A 753 -9.36 -1.05 -13.20
CA GLN A 753 -8.42 -1.99 -13.83
C GLN A 753 -7.47 -1.27 -14.79
N GLN A 754 -7.93 -0.27 -15.55
CA GLN A 754 -7.09 0.54 -16.42
C GLN A 754 -6.01 1.28 -15.62
N TYR A 755 -6.38 1.89 -14.51
CA TYR A 755 -5.43 2.62 -13.67
C TYR A 755 -4.45 1.67 -12.96
N ALA A 756 -4.90 0.53 -12.46
CA ALA A 756 -4.02 -0.49 -11.90
C ALA A 756 -3.03 -1.04 -12.95
N THR A 757 -3.50 -1.33 -14.16
CA THR A 757 -2.65 -1.79 -15.28
C THR A 757 -1.63 -0.73 -15.65
N TYR A 758 -2.07 0.53 -15.76
CA TYR A 758 -1.20 1.67 -15.96
C TYR A 758 -0.10 1.73 -14.90
N LEU A 759 -0.46 1.61 -13.62
CA LEU A 759 0.48 1.65 -12.51
C LEU A 759 1.50 0.51 -12.57
N GLU A 760 1.06 -0.72 -12.86
CA GLU A 760 1.95 -1.89 -12.94
C GLU A 760 2.93 -1.84 -14.12
N GLN A 761 2.52 -1.28 -15.27
CA GLN A 761 3.44 -1.04 -16.40
C GLN A 761 4.53 0.00 -16.09
N ARG A 762 4.27 0.86 -15.09
CA ARG A 762 5.08 2.01 -14.73
C ARG A 762 6.01 1.70 -13.57
N LEU A 763 5.47 0.98 -12.61
CA LEU A 763 6.07 0.59 -11.36
C LEU A 763 5.48 -0.79 -11.01
N PRO A 764 6.13 -1.88 -11.43
CA PRO A 764 5.69 -3.22 -11.06
C PRO A 764 5.52 -3.32 -9.54
N GLY A 765 4.38 -3.82 -9.09
CA GLY A 765 3.95 -3.86 -7.70
C GLY A 765 3.48 -2.56 -7.08
N GLY A 766 3.30 -1.50 -7.87
CA GLY A 766 2.70 -0.26 -7.39
C GLY A 766 1.22 -0.39 -7.04
N ALA A 767 0.43 -1.19 -7.78
CA ALA A 767 -1.02 -1.23 -7.58
C ALA A 767 -1.41 -1.84 -6.23
N ARG A 768 -0.69 -2.87 -5.80
CA ARG A 768 -0.91 -3.55 -4.51
C ARG A 768 -0.47 -2.76 -3.27
N GLN A 769 0.18 -1.61 -3.47
CA GLN A 769 0.57 -0.70 -2.39
C GLN A 769 -0.41 0.45 -2.15
N MET A 770 -1.48 0.54 -2.95
CA MET A 770 -2.51 1.57 -2.85
C MET A 770 -3.84 0.95 -2.43
N SER A 771 -4.73 1.76 -1.84
CA SER A 771 -6.12 1.34 -1.69
C SER A 771 -6.95 1.60 -2.96
N HIS A 772 -8.07 0.90 -3.07
CA HIS A 772 -9.07 1.11 -4.11
C HIS A 772 -9.50 2.58 -4.21
N ASP A 773 -9.80 3.21 -3.08
CA ASP A 773 -10.28 4.59 -3.04
C ASP A 773 -9.21 5.59 -3.45
N GLU A 774 -7.96 5.38 -3.04
CA GLU A 774 -6.83 6.22 -3.46
C GLU A 774 -6.59 6.11 -4.97
N MET A 775 -6.76 4.91 -5.51
CA MET A 775 -6.64 4.64 -6.94
C MET A 775 -7.73 5.33 -7.75
N LEU A 776 -9.00 5.11 -7.39
CA LEU A 776 -10.13 5.74 -8.07
C LEU A 776 -10.11 7.26 -7.93
N TYR A 777 -9.73 7.77 -6.76
CA TYR A 777 -9.55 9.22 -6.57
C TYR A 777 -8.61 9.81 -7.61
N LEU A 778 -7.46 9.18 -7.88
CA LEU A 778 -6.53 9.65 -8.92
C LEU A 778 -7.06 9.42 -10.34
N ALA A 779 -7.76 8.30 -10.59
CA ALA A 779 -8.31 7.96 -11.90
C ALA A 779 -9.45 8.89 -12.33
N TYR A 780 -10.25 9.39 -11.38
CA TYR A 780 -11.35 10.34 -11.65
C TYR A 780 -10.89 11.78 -11.88
N LEU A 781 -9.66 12.14 -11.49
CA LEU A 781 -9.11 13.44 -11.85
C LEU A 781 -8.94 13.53 -13.38
N PRO A 782 -9.12 14.73 -13.99
CA PRO A 782 -9.00 14.90 -15.44
C PRO A 782 -7.72 14.25 -15.98
N PRO A 783 -7.78 13.41 -17.03
CA PRO A 783 -6.59 12.73 -17.53
C PRO A 783 -5.55 13.75 -18.01
N HIS A 784 -4.28 13.45 -17.81
CA HIS A 784 -3.18 14.36 -18.17
C HIS A 784 -1.89 13.58 -18.39
N GLY A 785 -0.99 14.15 -19.20
CA GLY A 785 0.34 13.58 -19.47
C GLY A 785 0.26 12.11 -19.87
N LYS A 786 1.14 11.30 -19.27
CA LYS A 786 1.27 9.90 -19.64
C LYS A 786 0.08 9.01 -19.26
N TRP A 787 -0.82 9.44 -18.35
CA TRP A 787 -2.10 8.75 -18.10
C TRP A 787 -3.08 8.91 -19.26
N SER A 788 -3.17 10.11 -19.84
CA SER A 788 -3.96 10.34 -21.06
C SER A 788 -3.45 9.46 -22.21
N LEU A 789 -2.14 9.46 -22.44
CA LEU A 789 -1.53 8.64 -23.48
C LEU A 789 -1.79 7.13 -23.29
N PHE A 790 -1.86 6.66 -22.04
CA PHE A 790 -2.19 5.26 -21.76
C PHE A 790 -3.64 4.94 -22.14
N LEU A 791 -4.60 5.82 -21.80
CA LEU A 791 -6.02 5.63 -22.13
C LEU A 791 -6.24 5.56 -23.65
N ASP A 792 -5.43 6.27 -24.43
CA ASP A 792 -5.45 6.26 -25.90
C ASP A 792 -4.69 5.07 -26.52
N SER A 793 -4.00 4.26 -25.71
CA SER A 793 -3.17 3.15 -26.16
C SER A 793 -3.93 1.81 -26.20
N ALA A 794 -3.39 0.84 -26.96
CA ALA A 794 -3.93 -0.52 -27.01
C ALA A 794 -3.90 -1.25 -25.64
N HIS A 795 -3.07 -0.80 -24.68
CA HIS A 795 -2.98 -1.39 -23.35
C HIS A 795 -4.18 -1.09 -22.45
N ALA A 796 -4.97 -0.05 -22.74
CA ALA A 796 -6.19 0.27 -21.99
C ALA A 796 -7.41 -0.57 -22.44
N THR A 797 -7.34 -1.19 -23.62
CA THR A 797 -8.44 -1.91 -24.28
C THR A 797 -8.85 -3.24 -23.62
N PRO A 798 -7.95 -4.08 -23.07
CA PRO A 798 -8.33 -5.37 -22.48
C PRO A 798 -9.39 -5.27 -21.38
N ALA A 799 -9.34 -4.24 -20.53
CA ALA A 799 -10.35 -4.00 -19.50
C ALA A 799 -11.73 -3.70 -20.11
N ILE A 800 -11.76 -2.93 -21.21
CA ILE A 800 -12.99 -2.60 -21.95
C ILE A 800 -13.57 -3.86 -22.61
N LEU A 801 -12.73 -4.70 -23.21
CA LEU A 801 -13.15 -5.95 -23.85
C LEU A 801 -13.69 -6.97 -22.84
N ALA A 802 -13.04 -7.11 -21.69
CA ALA A 802 -13.51 -7.99 -20.63
C ALA A 802 -14.88 -7.53 -20.09
N TRP A 803 -15.04 -6.22 -19.88
CA TRP A 803 -16.33 -5.63 -19.53
C TRP A 803 -17.40 -5.85 -20.61
N ALA A 804 -17.06 -5.65 -21.88
CA ALA A 804 -17.97 -5.82 -22.99
C ALA A 804 -18.41 -7.28 -23.16
N ALA A 805 -17.49 -8.23 -22.96
CA ALA A 805 -17.81 -9.66 -22.94
C ALA A 805 -18.70 -10.03 -21.75
N ALA A 806 -18.39 -9.53 -20.55
CA ALA A 806 -19.19 -9.77 -19.35
C ALA A 806 -20.62 -9.20 -19.48
N ASN A 807 -20.80 -8.16 -20.30
CA ASN A 807 -22.08 -7.50 -20.57
C ASN A 807 -22.79 -7.97 -21.85
N GLY A 808 -22.26 -9.00 -22.54
CA GLY A 808 -22.89 -9.54 -23.75
C GLY A 808 -22.84 -8.60 -24.97
N ILE A 809 -21.99 -7.58 -24.96
CA ILE A 809 -21.79 -6.64 -26.08
C ILE A 809 -20.97 -7.30 -27.20
N VAL A 810 -19.96 -8.09 -26.81
CA VAL A 810 -19.14 -8.90 -27.72
C VAL A 810 -19.08 -10.34 -27.21
N PRO A 811 -18.99 -11.35 -28.09
CA PRO A 811 -18.79 -12.72 -27.65
C PRO A 811 -17.42 -12.88 -26.98
N ARG A 812 -17.33 -13.77 -25.99
CA ARG A 812 -16.05 -14.11 -25.36
C ARG A 812 -15.14 -14.76 -26.40
N SER A 813 -13.92 -14.25 -26.52
CA SER A 813 -12.91 -14.77 -27.43
C SER A 813 -11.52 -14.60 -26.83
N GLU A 814 -10.58 -15.46 -27.22
CA GLU A 814 -9.16 -15.26 -26.92
C GLU A 814 -8.55 -14.15 -27.79
N ARG A 815 -9.14 -13.90 -28.96
CA ARG A 815 -8.72 -12.85 -29.89
C ARG A 815 -9.93 -12.05 -30.38
N TYR A 816 -9.87 -10.74 -30.24
CA TYR A 816 -10.91 -9.82 -30.69
C TYR A 816 -10.50 -9.16 -32.02
N SER A 817 -11.47 -8.95 -32.91
CA SER A 817 -11.26 -8.15 -34.12
C SER A 817 -11.29 -6.65 -33.81
N VAL A 818 -10.72 -5.83 -34.70
CA VAL A 818 -10.76 -4.36 -34.59
C VAL A 818 -12.21 -3.84 -34.49
N ASN A 819 -13.14 -4.45 -35.24
CA ASN A 819 -14.56 -4.08 -35.18
C ASN A 819 -15.17 -4.36 -33.80
N GLN A 820 -14.83 -5.48 -33.17
CA GLN A 820 -15.28 -5.80 -31.81
C GLN A 820 -14.69 -4.85 -30.76
N MET A 821 -13.41 -4.46 -30.92
CA MET A 821 -12.77 -3.47 -30.07
C MET A 821 -13.46 -2.11 -30.17
N ASN A 822 -13.70 -1.63 -31.40
CA ASN A 822 -14.37 -0.35 -31.65
C ASN A 822 -15.81 -0.36 -31.11
N LEU A 823 -16.54 -1.47 -31.26
CA LEU A 823 -17.88 -1.63 -30.68
C LEU A 823 -17.84 -1.53 -29.15
N ALA A 824 -16.92 -2.23 -28.50
CA ALA A 824 -16.77 -2.20 -27.04
C ALA A 824 -16.46 -0.78 -26.52
N ILE A 825 -15.57 -0.05 -27.20
CA ILE A 825 -15.24 1.35 -26.87
C ILE A 825 -16.46 2.27 -27.06
N ALA A 826 -17.16 2.14 -28.20
CA ALA A 826 -18.34 2.95 -28.49
C ALA A 826 -19.45 2.74 -27.46
N GLU A 827 -19.72 1.50 -27.05
CA GLU A 827 -20.74 1.17 -26.06
C GLU A 827 -20.38 1.67 -24.66
N LEU A 828 -19.11 1.58 -24.25
CA LEU A 828 -18.65 2.16 -22.98
C LEU A 828 -18.81 3.69 -22.97
N ASN A 829 -18.48 4.36 -24.07
CA ASN A 829 -18.65 5.81 -24.19
C ASN A 829 -20.13 6.22 -24.21
N SER A 830 -20.98 5.42 -24.86
CA SER A 830 -22.43 5.61 -24.85
C SER A 830 -23.01 5.48 -23.44
N LEU A 831 -22.58 4.47 -22.67
CA LEU A 831 -22.94 4.32 -21.25
C LEU A 831 -22.51 5.53 -20.42
N ARG A 832 -21.26 5.97 -20.56
CA ARG A 832 -20.72 7.16 -19.86
C ARG A 832 -21.52 8.41 -20.19
N ALA A 833 -21.89 8.61 -21.45
CA ALA A 833 -22.71 9.74 -21.88
C ALA A 833 -24.11 9.71 -21.25
N ARG A 834 -24.79 8.55 -21.25
CA ARG A 834 -26.10 8.39 -20.60
C ARG A 834 -26.05 8.68 -19.10
N LEU A 835 -25.04 8.16 -18.40
CA LEU A 835 -24.91 8.37 -16.96
C LEU A 835 -24.58 9.82 -16.61
N ARG A 836 -23.78 10.51 -17.42
CA ARG A 836 -23.57 11.96 -17.27
C ARG A 836 -24.87 12.74 -17.45
N THR A 837 -25.64 12.43 -18.49
CA THR A 837 -26.96 13.06 -18.71
C THR A 837 -27.92 12.79 -17.55
N ALA A 838 -27.89 11.57 -16.97
CA ALA A 838 -28.69 11.24 -15.80
C ALA A 838 -28.28 12.06 -14.56
N GLU A 839 -26.98 12.24 -14.33
CA GLU A 839 -26.45 13.07 -13.24
C GLU A 839 -26.83 14.55 -13.41
N GLU A 840 -26.74 15.07 -14.63
CA GLU A 840 -27.21 16.42 -14.99
C GLU A 840 -28.73 16.57 -14.75
N ALA A 841 -29.52 15.52 -15.00
CA ALA A 841 -30.95 15.53 -14.75
C ALA A 841 -31.28 15.52 -13.23
N PHE A 842 -30.54 14.76 -12.42
CA PHE A 842 -30.73 14.74 -10.96
C PHE A 842 -30.33 16.06 -10.29
N THR A 843 -29.39 16.79 -10.87
CA THR A 843 -28.91 18.09 -10.36
C THR A 843 -29.58 19.30 -11.03
N ALA A 844 -30.49 19.06 -11.99
CA ALA A 844 -31.22 20.12 -12.67
C ALA A 844 -32.10 20.89 -11.69
N GLN A 845 -32.11 22.21 -11.82
CA GLN A 845 -32.98 23.06 -11.00
C GLN A 845 -34.46 22.68 -11.19
N VAL A 846 -35.16 22.43 -10.07
CA VAL A 846 -36.58 22.09 -10.07
C VAL A 846 -37.41 23.30 -10.54
N PRO A 847 -38.32 23.14 -11.52
CA PRO A 847 -39.16 24.22 -12.01
C PRO A 847 -40.25 24.54 -10.97
N THR A 848 -40.07 25.63 -10.22
CA THR A 848 -41.14 26.18 -9.39
C THR A 848 -42.16 26.92 -10.26
N GLN A 849 -43.42 26.97 -9.81
CA GLN A 849 -44.46 27.72 -10.49
C GLN A 849 -44.03 29.17 -10.74
N ARG A 850 -43.47 29.80 -9.70
CA ARG A 850 -42.99 31.19 -9.76
C ARG A 850 -41.83 31.35 -10.74
N SER A 851 -40.84 30.45 -10.75
CA SER A 851 -39.72 30.53 -11.70
C SER A 851 -40.17 30.38 -13.15
N VAL A 852 -41.11 29.46 -13.42
CA VAL A 852 -41.67 29.25 -14.76
C VAL A 852 -42.45 30.49 -15.20
N ALA A 853 -43.29 31.04 -14.32
CA ALA A 853 -44.05 32.25 -14.58
C ALA A 853 -43.14 33.47 -14.86
N LEU A 854 -42.09 33.64 -14.05
CA LEU A 854 -41.12 34.73 -14.22
C LEU A 854 -40.35 34.61 -15.53
N GLU A 855 -39.98 33.41 -15.95
CA GLU A 855 -39.27 33.22 -17.21
C GLU A 855 -40.11 33.69 -18.40
N VAL A 856 -41.42 33.40 -18.40
CA VAL A 856 -42.35 33.89 -19.43
C VAL A 856 -42.53 35.39 -19.34
N LEU A 857 -42.79 35.92 -18.15
CA LEU A 857 -43.03 37.36 -17.96
C LEU A 857 -41.80 38.20 -18.33
N LYS A 858 -40.59 37.78 -17.99
CA LYS A 858 -39.35 38.48 -18.35
C LYS A 858 -39.11 38.51 -19.86
N LYS A 859 -39.60 37.51 -20.62
CA LYS A 859 -39.54 37.53 -22.10
C LYS A 859 -40.47 38.58 -22.70
N VAL A 860 -41.64 38.80 -22.12
CA VAL A 860 -42.64 39.78 -22.60
C VAL A 860 -42.38 41.20 -22.07
N TYR A 861 -41.85 41.30 -20.84
CA TYR A 861 -41.57 42.54 -20.11
C TYR A 861 -40.12 42.61 -19.58
N PRO A 862 -39.10 42.63 -20.45
CA PRO A 862 -37.69 42.62 -20.02
C PRO A 862 -37.24 43.89 -19.30
N GLN A 863 -38.02 44.99 -19.39
CA GLN A 863 -37.73 46.30 -18.81
C GLN A 863 -38.40 46.52 -17.44
N VAL A 864 -39.16 45.55 -16.94
CA VAL A 864 -39.87 45.64 -15.66
C VAL A 864 -39.12 44.82 -14.62
N ASP A 865 -38.37 45.49 -13.75
CA ASP A 865 -37.59 44.82 -12.69
C ASP A 865 -38.46 44.42 -11.48
N SER A 866 -39.67 44.97 -11.37
CA SER A 866 -40.56 44.85 -10.21
C SER A 866 -41.67 43.79 -10.37
N LEU A 867 -41.48 42.75 -11.20
CA LEU A 867 -42.49 41.71 -11.48
C LEU A 867 -42.91 40.91 -10.23
N GLU A 868 -42.04 40.85 -9.23
CA GLU A 868 -42.24 40.10 -7.99
C GLU A 868 -42.69 40.97 -6.82
N ASN A 869 -42.71 42.30 -6.98
CA ASN A 869 -43.09 43.22 -5.92
C ASN A 869 -44.61 43.15 -5.69
N LEU A 870 -45.01 43.09 -4.43
CA LEU A 870 -46.42 43.11 -4.02
C LEU A 870 -46.96 44.54 -4.16
N VAL A 871 -47.32 44.94 -5.39
CA VAL A 871 -47.77 46.30 -5.70
C VAL A 871 -49.20 46.37 -6.20
N TRP A 872 -49.81 45.25 -6.62
CA TRP A 872 -51.12 45.22 -7.25
C TRP A 872 -52.25 45.00 -6.24
N GLU A 873 -53.25 45.88 -6.25
CA GLU A 873 -54.44 45.84 -5.39
C GLU A 873 -55.72 45.82 -6.25
N TRP A 874 -56.76 45.21 -5.70
CA TRP A 874 -58.09 45.20 -6.30
C TRP A 874 -58.87 46.45 -5.91
N SER A 875 -59.33 47.21 -6.90
CA SER A 875 -60.20 48.39 -6.75
C SER A 875 -61.58 48.10 -7.33
N ALA A 876 -62.60 48.11 -6.47
CA ALA A 876 -64.00 48.07 -6.93
C ALA A 876 -64.36 49.35 -7.69
N GLN A 877 -65.04 49.21 -8.83
CA GLN A 877 -65.56 50.34 -9.61
C GLN A 877 -67.10 50.34 -9.71
N ASP A 878 -67.76 49.17 -9.54
CA ASP A 878 -69.22 48.99 -9.59
C ASP A 878 -69.74 48.10 -8.43
N GLU A 879 -71.07 48.02 -8.22
CA GLU A 879 -71.71 47.26 -7.11
C GLU A 879 -71.40 45.74 -7.13
N GLU A 880 -71.32 45.11 -8.31
CA GLU A 880 -70.89 43.69 -8.46
C GLU A 880 -69.42 43.50 -8.06
N SER A 881 -68.56 44.47 -8.35
CA SER A 881 -67.14 44.44 -7.98
C SER A 881 -66.89 44.68 -6.49
N ALA A 882 -67.85 45.29 -5.78
CA ALA A 882 -67.77 45.55 -4.34
C ALA A 882 -67.87 44.26 -3.50
N ALA A 883 -68.66 43.26 -3.95
CA ALA A 883 -68.73 41.96 -3.31
C ALA A 883 -67.40 41.20 -3.41
N LEU A 884 -66.76 41.21 -4.59
CA LEU A 884 -65.43 40.62 -4.83
C LEU A 884 -64.30 41.40 -4.14
N ALA A 885 -64.44 42.71 -3.97
CA ALA A 885 -63.47 43.52 -3.23
C ALA A 885 -63.33 43.10 -1.76
N SER A 886 -64.37 42.53 -1.15
CA SER A 886 -64.26 41.98 0.22
C SER A 886 -63.31 40.78 0.33
N LEU A 887 -63.15 39.98 -0.74
CA LEU A 887 -62.22 38.83 -0.82
C LEU A 887 -60.76 39.25 -0.99
N HIS A 888 -60.52 40.45 -1.53
CA HIS A 888 -59.19 41.00 -1.81
C HIS A 888 -58.82 42.19 -0.89
N ALA A 889 -59.69 42.56 0.04
CA ALA A 889 -59.53 43.74 0.89
C ALA A 889 -58.21 43.71 1.68
N GLY A 890 -57.37 44.73 1.47
CA GLY A 890 -56.08 44.89 2.14
C GLY A 890 -54.95 43.97 1.67
N ARG A 891 -55.16 43.19 0.58
CA ARG A 891 -54.13 42.29 0.01
C ARG A 891 -53.44 42.94 -1.19
N LYS A 892 -52.11 42.88 -1.20
CA LYS A 892 -51.27 43.21 -2.35
C LYS A 892 -50.76 41.94 -3.02
N TYR A 893 -50.74 41.92 -4.34
CA TYR A 893 -50.27 40.80 -5.15
C TYR A 893 -49.08 41.19 -6.00
N ALA A 894 -48.22 40.21 -6.31
CA ALA A 894 -47.19 40.40 -7.31
C ALA A 894 -47.77 40.23 -8.72
N PHE A 895 -47.12 40.86 -9.71
CA PHE A 895 -47.55 40.71 -11.10
C PHE A 895 -47.44 39.26 -11.58
N VAL A 896 -46.42 38.54 -11.09
CA VAL A 896 -46.27 37.09 -11.31
C VAL A 896 -47.43 36.27 -10.75
N ASP A 897 -48.01 36.66 -9.60
CA ASP A 897 -49.13 35.94 -8.99
C ASP A 897 -50.41 36.10 -9.82
N LEU A 898 -50.65 37.31 -10.35
CA LEU A 898 -51.75 37.59 -11.28
C LEU A 898 -51.62 36.77 -12.57
N TYR A 899 -50.40 36.62 -13.10
CA TYR A 899 -50.16 35.79 -14.27
C TYR A 899 -50.41 34.30 -13.98
N MET A 900 -49.89 33.79 -12.86
CA MET A 900 -50.08 32.39 -12.46
C MET A 900 -51.56 32.04 -12.29
N ALA A 901 -52.38 32.98 -11.81
CA ALA A 901 -53.82 32.80 -11.63
C ALA A 901 -54.64 33.01 -12.92
N ASN A 902 -54.00 33.34 -14.05
CA ASN A 902 -54.66 33.75 -15.29
C ASN A 902 -55.56 35.00 -15.14
N GLU A 903 -55.27 35.89 -14.18
CA GLU A 903 -56.04 37.11 -13.91
C GLU A 903 -55.62 38.31 -14.78
N LEU A 904 -54.58 38.15 -15.62
CA LEU A 904 -54.11 39.15 -16.57
C LEU A 904 -55.04 39.26 -17.80
N VAL A 905 -56.25 39.77 -17.58
CA VAL A 905 -57.25 40.00 -18.62
C VAL A 905 -57.13 41.43 -19.15
N ALA A 906 -57.01 41.60 -20.48
CA ALA A 906 -56.78 42.90 -21.10
C ALA A 906 -57.93 43.91 -20.92
N SER A 907 -59.15 43.43 -20.72
CA SER A 907 -60.34 44.24 -20.45
C SER A 907 -60.57 44.54 -18.96
N SER A 908 -59.71 44.06 -18.05
CA SER A 908 -59.87 44.30 -16.62
C SER A 908 -59.55 45.76 -16.27
N THR A 909 -60.45 46.41 -15.52
CA THR A 909 -60.26 47.75 -14.95
C THR A 909 -60.07 47.75 -13.44
N HIS A 910 -60.05 46.57 -12.82
CA HIS A 910 -60.10 46.41 -11.37
C HIS A 910 -58.71 46.38 -10.70
N TRP A 911 -57.63 46.12 -11.45
CA TRP A 911 -56.27 46.06 -10.90
C TRP A 911 -55.56 47.42 -10.91
N GLN A 912 -55.12 47.88 -9.74
CA GLN A 912 -54.36 49.12 -9.57
C GLN A 912 -53.00 48.84 -8.92
N SER A 913 -51.97 49.54 -9.36
CA SER A 913 -50.63 49.43 -8.79
C SER A 913 -50.39 50.55 -7.78
N SER A 914 -49.79 50.21 -6.65
CA SER A 914 -49.23 51.17 -5.69
C SER A 914 -47.90 51.79 -6.15
N ASP A 915 -47.29 51.27 -7.23
CA ASP A 915 -46.18 51.90 -7.95
C ASP A 915 -46.72 52.76 -9.11
N VAL A 916 -46.44 54.05 -9.05
CA VAL A 916 -46.88 55.08 -10.00
C VAL A 916 -46.35 54.83 -11.42
N GLN A 917 -45.21 54.14 -11.56
CA GLN A 917 -44.60 53.82 -12.86
C GLN A 917 -45.28 52.63 -13.55
N LEU A 918 -46.02 51.79 -12.82
CA LEU A 918 -46.65 50.58 -13.34
C LEU A 918 -48.16 50.77 -13.49
N LYS A 919 -48.63 50.96 -14.73
CA LYS A 919 -50.08 51.06 -15.01
C LYS A 919 -50.58 49.81 -15.72
N TYR A 920 -51.64 49.18 -15.19
CA TYR A 920 -52.22 47.96 -15.78
C TYR A 920 -52.55 48.14 -17.27
N ALA A 921 -53.19 49.27 -17.62
CA ALA A 921 -53.54 49.63 -18.99
C ALA A 921 -52.32 49.74 -19.94
N THR A 922 -51.13 50.05 -19.43
CA THR A 922 -49.90 50.13 -20.24
C THR A 922 -49.28 48.75 -20.51
N LEU A 923 -49.54 47.77 -19.63
CA LEU A 923 -49.06 46.40 -19.77
C LEU A 923 -50.05 45.53 -20.56
N ALA A 924 -51.35 45.78 -20.41
CA ALA A 924 -52.45 45.00 -20.99
C ALA A 924 -52.35 44.66 -22.49
N PRO A 925 -51.88 45.53 -23.40
CA PRO A 925 -51.78 45.21 -24.83
C PRO A 925 -50.87 44.01 -25.14
N ARG A 926 -49.92 43.68 -24.26
CA ARG A 926 -49.00 42.55 -24.44
C ARG A 926 -49.49 41.26 -23.78
N PHE A 927 -50.62 41.25 -23.06
CA PHE A 927 -51.16 40.01 -22.47
C PHE A 927 -51.52 38.96 -23.51
N VAL A 928 -51.87 39.37 -24.74
CA VAL A 928 -52.10 38.45 -25.87
C VAL A 928 -50.86 37.61 -26.24
N GLN A 929 -49.66 38.03 -25.83
CA GLN A 929 -48.40 37.30 -26.03
C GLN A 929 -48.14 36.27 -24.93
N LEU A 930 -48.93 36.29 -23.84
CA LEU A 930 -48.83 35.35 -22.74
C LEU A 930 -49.81 34.19 -22.96
N ALA A 931 -49.27 32.97 -23.05
CA ALA A 931 -50.11 31.78 -22.95
C ALA A 931 -50.67 31.65 -21.52
N PRO A 932 -51.88 31.09 -21.32
CA PRO A 932 -52.39 30.75 -20.00
C PRO A 932 -51.36 29.95 -19.20
N PHE A 933 -51.17 30.28 -17.93
CA PHE A 933 -50.06 29.75 -17.14
C PHE A 933 -50.10 28.23 -17.00
N ASN A 934 -51.29 27.62 -16.85
CA ASN A 934 -51.47 26.16 -16.84
C ASN A 934 -51.01 25.46 -18.13
N GLN A 935 -51.03 26.16 -19.28
CA GLN A 935 -50.47 25.65 -20.55
C GLN A 935 -48.95 25.76 -20.63
N VAL A 936 -48.31 26.48 -19.71
CA VAL A 936 -46.84 26.58 -19.59
C VAL A 936 -46.33 25.69 -18.46
N LEU A 937 -47.02 25.67 -17.32
CA LEU A 937 -46.67 24.89 -16.15
C LEU A 937 -46.71 23.38 -16.44
N ALA A 938 -47.80 22.89 -17.05
CA ALA A 938 -47.95 21.46 -17.31
C ALA A 938 -46.84 20.89 -18.21
N PRO A 939 -46.47 21.51 -19.35
CA PRO A 939 -45.31 21.07 -20.13
C PRO A 939 -43.97 21.18 -19.39
N ALA A 940 -43.76 22.23 -18.58
CA ALA A 940 -42.52 22.39 -17.82
C ALA A 940 -42.35 21.28 -16.76
N PHE A 941 -43.43 20.98 -16.03
CA PHE A 941 -43.49 19.89 -15.06
C PHE A 941 -43.30 18.51 -15.74
N ASP A 942 -44.04 18.25 -16.83
CA ASP A 942 -43.94 17.00 -17.59
C ASP A 942 -42.54 16.78 -18.15
N ALA A 943 -41.92 17.83 -18.71
CA ALA A 943 -40.54 17.75 -19.21
C ALA A 943 -39.54 17.39 -18.10
N HIS A 944 -39.69 17.95 -16.89
CA HIS A 944 -38.81 17.63 -15.78
C HIS A 944 -39.07 16.21 -15.23
N LEU A 945 -40.34 15.81 -15.11
CA LEU A 945 -40.73 14.47 -14.69
C LEU A 945 -40.17 13.39 -15.64
N ASN A 946 -40.28 13.61 -16.95
CA ASN A 946 -39.71 12.70 -17.96
C ASN A 946 -38.18 12.64 -17.91
N LYS A 947 -37.51 13.77 -17.62
CA LYS A 947 -36.04 13.78 -17.40
C LYS A 947 -35.65 12.92 -16.19
N LEU A 948 -36.34 13.07 -15.07
CA LEU A 948 -36.11 12.24 -13.88
C LEU A 948 -36.38 10.76 -14.17
N GLN A 949 -37.49 10.44 -14.85
CA GLN A 949 -37.82 9.07 -15.22
C GLN A 949 -36.71 8.45 -16.09
N SER A 950 -36.27 9.15 -17.15
CA SER A 950 -35.19 8.68 -18.01
C SER A 950 -33.88 8.48 -17.23
N ALA A 951 -33.54 9.42 -16.33
CA ALA A 951 -32.33 9.34 -15.52
C ALA A 951 -32.34 8.12 -14.59
N TYR A 952 -33.47 7.86 -13.91
CA TYR A 952 -33.62 6.66 -13.09
C TYR A 952 -33.59 5.37 -13.91
N VAL A 953 -34.22 5.34 -15.10
CA VAL A 953 -34.16 4.17 -15.98
C VAL A 953 -32.73 3.87 -16.43
N ASP A 954 -32.01 4.89 -16.92
CA ASP A 954 -30.62 4.73 -17.37
C ASP A 954 -29.71 4.26 -16.23
N TYR A 955 -29.89 4.81 -15.02
CA TYR A 955 -29.12 4.37 -13.86
C TYR A 955 -29.47 2.92 -13.48
N LEU A 956 -30.75 2.58 -13.34
CA LEU A 956 -31.16 1.22 -12.95
C LEU A 956 -30.63 0.19 -13.93
N CYS A 957 -30.72 0.45 -15.24
CA CYS A 957 -30.12 -0.41 -16.26
C CYS A 957 -28.59 -0.51 -16.14
N SER A 958 -27.90 0.56 -15.74
CA SER A 958 -26.45 0.51 -15.46
C SER A 958 -26.08 -0.32 -14.22
N ALA A 959 -27.02 -0.49 -13.28
CA ALA A 959 -26.82 -1.24 -12.05
C ALA A 959 -27.13 -2.75 -12.20
N LEU A 960 -27.96 -3.16 -13.17
CA LEU A 960 -28.30 -4.57 -13.40
C LEU A 960 -27.09 -5.47 -13.73
N PRO A 961 -26.08 -5.02 -14.50
CA PRO A 961 -24.84 -5.77 -14.70
C PRO A 961 -24.07 -6.11 -13.43
N ALA A 962 -24.26 -5.35 -12.34
CA ALA A 962 -23.59 -5.60 -11.06
C ALA A 962 -24.09 -6.87 -10.34
N ARG A 963 -25.03 -7.60 -10.93
CA ARG A 963 -25.58 -8.86 -10.44
C ARG A 963 -24.79 -10.05 -11.00
N SER A 964 -24.83 -11.19 -10.32
CA SER A 964 -24.19 -12.40 -10.83
C SER A 964 -24.84 -12.84 -12.15
N LEU A 965 -24.13 -13.65 -12.95
CA LEU A 965 -24.69 -14.10 -14.24
C LEU A 965 -26.04 -14.82 -14.08
N ASP A 966 -26.16 -15.70 -13.07
CA ASP A 966 -27.40 -16.41 -12.76
C ASP A 966 -28.56 -15.46 -12.41
N GLU A 967 -28.26 -14.42 -11.63
CA GLU A 967 -29.24 -13.38 -11.29
C GLU A 967 -29.70 -12.60 -12.53
N ARG A 968 -28.77 -12.28 -13.44
CA ARG A 968 -29.06 -11.59 -14.69
C ARG A 968 -29.89 -12.44 -15.63
N GLU A 969 -29.56 -13.72 -15.78
CA GLU A 969 -30.38 -14.67 -16.57
C GLU A 969 -31.79 -14.77 -15.99
N THR A 970 -31.92 -14.82 -14.66
CA THR A 970 -33.22 -14.88 -14.00
C THR A 970 -34.07 -13.63 -14.25
N LEU A 971 -33.46 -12.44 -14.23
CA LEU A 971 -34.15 -11.17 -14.51
C LEU A 971 -34.49 -10.99 -15.99
N GLU A 972 -33.62 -11.44 -16.88
CA GLU A 972 -33.77 -11.27 -18.32
C GLU A 972 -34.74 -12.29 -18.94
N PHE A 973 -34.65 -13.55 -18.52
CA PHE A 973 -35.37 -14.66 -19.17
C PHE A 973 -36.53 -15.17 -18.32
N GLY A 974 -36.42 -15.07 -17.00
CA GLY A 974 -37.42 -15.55 -16.06
C GLY A 974 -38.65 -14.66 -15.91
N LYS A 975 -39.63 -15.17 -15.16
CA LYS A 975 -40.82 -14.41 -14.75
C LYS A 975 -40.44 -13.41 -13.65
N VAL A 976 -40.83 -12.14 -13.81
CA VAL A 976 -40.61 -11.08 -12.81
C VAL A 976 -41.93 -10.51 -12.32
N GLU A 977 -42.08 -10.48 -11.00
CA GLU A 977 -43.25 -9.97 -10.28
C GLU A 977 -42.82 -8.90 -9.28
N CYS A 978 -43.60 -7.85 -9.15
CA CYS A 978 -43.31 -6.74 -8.25
C CYS A 978 -44.39 -6.61 -7.18
N PHE A 979 -43.96 -6.23 -5.97
CA PHE A 979 -44.80 -6.08 -4.80
C PHE A 979 -44.53 -4.74 -4.12
N ALA A 980 -45.60 -4.07 -3.70
CA ALA A 980 -45.56 -2.81 -2.98
C ALA A 980 -46.08 -3.00 -1.55
N LEU A 981 -45.47 -2.31 -0.59
CA LEU A 981 -45.94 -2.27 0.79
C LEU A 981 -47.01 -1.20 0.96
N ARG A 982 -47.99 -1.48 1.83
CA ARG A 982 -49.06 -0.56 2.21
C ARG A 982 -49.26 -0.60 3.72
N SER A 983 -49.58 0.54 4.32
CA SER A 983 -50.03 0.58 5.72
C SER A 983 -51.51 0.24 5.84
N ALA A 984 -51.98 -0.11 7.04
CA ALA A 984 -53.40 -0.28 7.34
C ALA A 984 -54.25 0.97 7.01
N ALA A 985 -53.68 2.17 7.08
CA ALA A 985 -54.32 3.43 6.69
C ALA A 985 -54.42 3.65 5.18
N GLY A 986 -53.91 2.71 4.36
CA GLY A 986 -53.97 2.77 2.90
C GLY A 986 -52.80 3.50 2.23
N ALA A 987 -51.87 4.08 2.99
CA ALA A 987 -50.69 4.72 2.42
C ALA A 987 -49.80 3.69 1.70
N VAL A 988 -49.41 3.99 0.47
CA VAL A 988 -48.54 3.13 -0.37
C VAL A 988 -47.09 3.54 -0.16
N GLY A 989 -46.20 2.55 0.01
CA GLY A 989 -44.76 2.75 0.03
C GLY A 989 -44.22 3.10 -1.36
N ALA A 990 -44.34 4.35 -1.78
CA ALA A 990 -43.94 4.80 -3.12
C ALA A 990 -42.41 4.76 -3.35
N PHE A 991 -41.61 4.89 -2.29
CA PHE A 991 -40.14 5.01 -2.37
C PHE A 991 -39.41 3.66 -2.47
N GLY A 992 -40.12 2.53 -2.32
CA GLY A 992 -39.52 1.20 -2.36
C GLY A 992 -40.41 0.15 -3.01
N LEU A 993 -39.79 -0.84 -3.65
CA LEU A 993 -40.47 -1.94 -4.32
C LEU A 993 -39.74 -3.26 -4.05
N ILE A 994 -40.49 -4.35 -3.86
CA ILE A 994 -39.94 -5.71 -3.80
C ILE A 994 -40.08 -6.35 -5.18
N VAL A 995 -38.97 -6.78 -5.77
CA VAL A 995 -38.92 -7.44 -7.08
C VAL A 995 -38.57 -8.91 -6.86
N CYS A 996 -39.41 -9.82 -7.34
CA CYS A 996 -39.13 -11.25 -7.36
C CYS A 996 -38.95 -11.73 -8.79
N ALA A 997 -37.82 -12.38 -9.06
CA ALA A 997 -37.53 -13.01 -10.33
C ALA A 997 -37.42 -14.53 -10.14
N SER A 998 -38.02 -15.30 -11.04
CA SER A 998 -37.96 -16.77 -11.03
C SER A 998 -37.69 -17.33 -12.42
N PHE A 999 -36.72 -18.22 -12.52
CA PHE A 999 -36.34 -18.88 -13.76
C PHE A 999 -35.93 -20.33 -13.45
N TYR A 1000 -36.56 -21.32 -14.06
CA TYR A 1000 -36.41 -22.73 -13.66
C TYR A 1000 -36.58 -22.94 -12.14
N LYS A 1001 -35.53 -23.41 -11.44
CA LYS A 1001 -35.51 -23.63 -9.99
C LYS A 1001 -34.91 -22.45 -9.22
N THR A 1002 -34.34 -21.46 -9.89
CA THR A 1002 -33.73 -20.30 -9.24
C THR A 1002 -34.79 -19.23 -8.99
N ARG A 1003 -34.71 -18.63 -7.81
CA ARG A 1003 -35.60 -17.55 -7.38
C ARG A 1003 -34.78 -16.53 -6.60
N HIS A 1004 -34.91 -15.27 -7.00
CA HIS A 1004 -34.21 -14.16 -6.37
C HIS A 1004 -35.21 -13.08 -6.00
N VAL A 1005 -35.10 -12.57 -4.77
CA VAL A 1005 -35.91 -11.48 -4.24
C VAL A 1005 -35.01 -10.28 -4.02
N TYR A 1006 -35.46 -9.10 -4.44
CA TYR A 1006 -34.75 -7.83 -4.32
C TYR A 1006 -35.64 -6.78 -3.70
N GLU A 1007 -35.03 -5.86 -2.95
CA GLU A 1007 -35.61 -4.56 -2.64
C GLU A 1007 -34.96 -3.50 -3.54
N CYS A 1008 -35.78 -2.65 -4.12
CA CYS A 1008 -35.34 -1.52 -4.93
C CYS A 1008 -35.78 -0.20 -4.30
N PHE A 1009 -34.83 0.70 -4.11
CA PHE A 1009 -35.05 2.05 -3.58
C PHE A 1009 -34.46 3.08 -4.57
N PRO A 1010 -35.24 3.58 -5.54
CA PRO A 1010 -34.76 4.47 -6.59
C PRO A 1010 -34.08 5.74 -6.04
N LYS A 1011 -34.63 6.34 -4.99
CA LYS A 1011 -34.06 7.55 -4.34
C LYS A 1011 -32.61 7.40 -3.89
N TYR A 1012 -32.19 6.18 -3.55
CA TYR A 1012 -30.82 5.85 -3.14
C TYR A 1012 -30.07 5.05 -4.20
N LEU A 1013 -30.71 4.87 -5.37
CA LEU A 1013 -30.15 4.14 -6.49
C LEU A 1013 -29.70 2.71 -6.12
N LEU A 1014 -30.48 2.09 -5.22
CA LEU A 1014 -30.16 0.84 -4.57
C LEU A 1014 -31.05 -0.30 -5.10
N LEU A 1015 -30.42 -1.38 -5.56
CA LEU A 1015 -31.06 -2.66 -5.84
C LEU A 1015 -30.37 -3.74 -4.99
N ARG A 1016 -31.01 -4.12 -3.89
CA ARG A 1016 -30.44 -5.01 -2.86
C ARG A 1016 -31.09 -6.38 -2.92
N ARG A 1017 -30.29 -7.44 -3.04
CA ARG A 1017 -30.78 -8.82 -2.92
C ARG A 1017 -31.12 -9.15 -1.47
N ARG A 1018 -32.27 -9.80 -1.26
CA ARG A 1018 -32.76 -10.28 0.04
C ARG A 1018 -32.76 -11.80 0.05
N ARG A 1019 -31.75 -12.40 0.69
CA ARG A 1019 -31.62 -13.88 0.82
C ARG A 1019 -32.52 -14.46 1.92
N ASP A 1020 -32.95 -13.62 2.85
CA ASP A 1020 -33.84 -13.94 3.96
C ASP A 1020 -35.31 -13.99 3.55
N LEU A 1021 -35.68 -13.38 2.42
CA LEU A 1021 -37.06 -13.34 1.92
C LEU A 1021 -37.33 -14.46 0.93
N ALA A 1022 -38.29 -15.34 1.25
CA ALA A 1022 -38.76 -16.37 0.36
C ALA A 1022 -40.00 -15.91 -0.43
N TYR A 1023 -40.06 -16.25 -1.73
CA TYR A 1023 -41.21 -15.95 -2.58
C TYR A 1023 -42.54 -16.48 -2.05
N SER A 1024 -42.54 -17.67 -1.44
CA SER A 1024 -43.75 -18.25 -0.83
C SER A 1024 -44.31 -17.38 0.28
N LEU A 1025 -43.47 -16.70 1.06
CA LEU A 1025 -43.92 -15.77 2.10
C LEU A 1025 -44.63 -14.57 1.48
N LEU A 1026 -44.10 -14.03 0.38
CA LEU A 1026 -44.71 -12.90 -0.34
C LEU A 1026 -46.08 -13.28 -0.90
N VAL A 1027 -46.19 -14.43 -1.57
CA VAL A 1027 -47.45 -14.90 -2.17
C VAL A 1027 -48.50 -15.22 -1.10
N ASN A 1028 -48.10 -15.91 -0.02
CA ASN A 1028 -49.01 -16.23 1.08
C ASN A 1028 -49.53 -14.96 1.77
N ALA A 1029 -48.67 -13.95 1.92
CA ALA A 1029 -49.05 -12.66 2.51
C ALA A 1029 -50.02 -11.87 1.61
N VAL A 1030 -49.92 -11.98 0.28
CA VAL A 1030 -50.91 -11.40 -0.65
C VAL A 1030 -52.24 -12.16 -0.60
N ALA A 1031 -52.22 -13.49 -0.40
CA ALA A 1031 -53.40 -14.34 -0.44
C ALA A 1031 -54.21 -14.40 0.88
N SER A 1032 -53.67 -13.93 2.00
CA SER A 1032 -54.35 -13.95 3.30
C SER A 1032 -55.27 -12.75 3.49
N ASP A 1033 -56.52 -12.99 3.91
CA ASP A 1033 -57.49 -11.93 4.27
C ASP A 1033 -57.02 -11.04 5.44
N SER A 1034 -56.12 -11.55 6.29
CA SER A 1034 -55.55 -10.79 7.42
C SER A 1034 -54.46 -9.80 7.03
N GLN A 1035 -53.88 -9.92 5.82
CA GLN A 1035 -52.87 -9.05 5.19
C GLN A 1035 -51.70 -8.54 6.07
N THR A 1036 -51.49 -9.00 7.31
CA THR A 1036 -50.42 -8.49 8.18
C THR A 1036 -49.12 -9.24 7.95
N VAL A 1037 -48.05 -8.52 7.56
CA VAL A 1037 -46.71 -9.10 7.39
C VAL A 1037 -45.80 -8.81 8.57
N ALA A 1038 -46.28 -9.12 9.78
CA ALA A 1038 -45.65 -8.77 11.05
C ALA A 1038 -44.19 -9.27 11.20
N ASP A 1039 -43.81 -10.32 10.48
CA ASP A 1039 -42.48 -10.93 10.55
C ASP A 1039 -41.51 -10.52 9.43
N LEU A 1040 -41.91 -9.67 8.48
CA LEU A 1040 -40.99 -9.17 7.45
C LEU A 1040 -39.98 -8.18 8.07
N ALA A 1041 -38.70 -8.39 7.80
CA ALA A 1041 -37.64 -7.47 8.23
C ALA A 1041 -37.53 -6.32 7.21
N VAL A 1042 -38.55 -5.45 7.17
CA VAL A 1042 -38.64 -4.30 6.24
C VAL A 1042 -38.78 -2.98 6.98
N GLU A 1043 -38.21 -1.91 6.43
CA GLU A 1043 -38.18 -0.58 7.06
C GLU A 1043 -39.24 0.33 6.46
N TRP A 1044 -40.43 0.39 7.05
CA TRP A 1044 -41.52 1.20 6.54
C TRP A 1044 -41.15 2.66 6.20
N PRO A 1045 -40.36 3.40 7.03
CA PRO A 1045 -39.98 4.78 6.70
C PRO A 1045 -39.24 4.91 5.35
N ALA A 1046 -38.40 3.94 5.00
CA ALA A 1046 -37.67 3.93 3.72
C ALA A 1046 -38.64 3.78 2.53
N TYR A 1047 -39.68 2.95 2.67
CA TYR A 1047 -40.72 2.76 1.65
C TYR A 1047 -41.70 3.93 1.57
N ALA A 1048 -42.09 4.50 2.71
CA ALA A 1048 -43.17 5.48 2.80
C ALA A 1048 -42.71 6.92 2.53
N THR A 1049 -41.53 7.29 3.04
CA THR A 1049 -41.03 8.67 3.05
C THR A 1049 -39.69 8.86 2.34
N GLY A 1050 -39.08 7.75 1.90
CA GLY A 1050 -37.76 7.78 1.29
C GLY A 1050 -36.64 8.07 2.29
N ALA A 1051 -36.80 7.65 3.55
CA ALA A 1051 -35.71 7.62 4.52
C ALA A 1051 -34.59 6.66 4.05
N GLU A 1052 -33.37 6.86 4.51
CA GLU A 1052 -32.22 6.04 4.08
C GLU A 1052 -32.42 4.58 4.54
N PRO A 1053 -32.36 3.60 3.62
CA PRO A 1053 -32.52 2.20 3.99
C PRO A 1053 -31.29 1.71 4.77
N SER A 1054 -31.52 1.08 5.93
CA SER A 1054 -30.45 0.52 6.77
C SER A 1054 -29.63 -0.52 6.01
N THR A 1055 -28.34 -0.56 6.29
CA THR A 1055 -27.40 -1.55 5.76
C THR A 1055 -27.53 -2.93 6.41
N THR A 1056 -28.18 -3.00 7.58
CA THR A 1056 -28.44 -4.22 8.34
C THR A 1056 -29.93 -4.58 8.34
N LEU A 1057 -30.27 -5.82 8.70
CA LEU A 1057 -31.66 -6.22 8.89
C LEU A 1057 -32.32 -5.40 10.01
N PRO A 1058 -33.47 -4.75 9.76
CA PRO A 1058 -34.13 -3.94 10.77
C PRO A 1058 -34.63 -4.80 11.93
N ALA A 1059 -34.36 -4.33 13.16
CA ALA A 1059 -34.87 -4.94 14.38
C ALA A 1059 -36.36 -4.64 14.60
N THR A 1060 -36.82 -3.47 14.16
CA THR A 1060 -38.20 -3.00 14.33
C THR A 1060 -39.16 -3.72 13.38
N ARG A 1061 -40.21 -4.31 13.95
CA ARG A 1061 -41.28 -4.98 13.20
C ARG A 1061 -42.48 -4.06 13.06
N TRP A 1062 -43.14 -4.14 11.91
CA TRP A 1062 -44.28 -3.29 11.56
C TRP A 1062 -45.51 -4.17 11.32
N PRO A 1063 -46.30 -4.47 12.37
CA PRO A 1063 -47.38 -5.46 12.31
C PRO A 1063 -48.52 -5.06 11.35
N ASP A 1064 -48.74 -3.76 11.15
CA ASP A 1064 -49.85 -3.22 10.34
C ASP A 1064 -49.54 -3.07 8.85
N LEU A 1065 -48.40 -3.61 8.38
CA LEU A 1065 -48.05 -3.59 6.96
C LEU A 1065 -48.73 -4.71 6.19
N ARG A 1066 -49.14 -4.35 4.98
CA ARG A 1066 -49.76 -5.21 3.98
C ARG A 1066 -48.91 -5.20 2.72
N ILE A 1067 -48.87 -6.33 2.02
CA ILE A 1067 -48.16 -6.44 0.74
C ILE A 1067 -49.18 -6.62 -0.39
N GLY A 1068 -49.07 -5.78 -1.41
CA GLY A 1068 -49.89 -5.85 -2.62
C GLY A 1068 -49.02 -6.20 -3.81
N ARG A 1069 -49.47 -7.15 -4.62
CA ARG A 1069 -48.83 -7.46 -5.90
C ARG A 1069 -49.25 -6.42 -6.95
N LEU A 1070 -48.30 -5.94 -7.75
CA LEU A 1070 -48.60 -5.07 -8.88
C LEU A 1070 -49.17 -5.88 -10.06
N ASP A 1071 -50.11 -5.28 -10.81
CA ASP A 1071 -50.80 -5.94 -11.92
C ASP A 1071 -49.86 -6.26 -13.09
N THR A 1072 -48.83 -5.44 -13.30
CA THR A 1072 -47.85 -5.64 -14.36
C THR A 1072 -46.87 -6.75 -13.99
N VAL A 1073 -46.89 -7.83 -14.77
CA VAL A 1073 -46.00 -8.99 -14.64
C VAL A 1073 -45.17 -9.09 -15.91
N LEU A 1074 -43.85 -9.23 -15.75
CA LEU A 1074 -43.01 -9.56 -16.89
C LEU A 1074 -42.97 -11.09 -17.02
N ALA A 1075 -43.70 -11.64 -17.98
CA ALA A 1075 -43.76 -13.10 -18.20
C ALA A 1075 -42.39 -13.68 -18.59
N GLU A 1076 -42.17 -14.95 -18.29
CA GLU A 1076 -41.00 -15.70 -18.77
C GLU A 1076 -40.96 -15.67 -20.30
N ILE A 1077 -39.77 -15.56 -20.89
CA ILE A 1077 -39.66 -15.48 -22.35
C ILE A 1077 -39.93 -16.86 -22.98
N GLU A 1078 -40.66 -16.87 -24.10
CA GLU A 1078 -41.06 -18.12 -24.76
C GLU A 1078 -39.89 -18.81 -25.46
N VAL A 1079 -38.98 -18.04 -26.06
CA VAL A 1079 -37.83 -18.53 -26.82
C VAL A 1079 -36.56 -17.97 -26.20
N LEU A 1080 -35.76 -18.85 -25.60
CA LEU A 1080 -34.45 -18.48 -25.05
C LEU A 1080 -33.47 -18.13 -26.18
N PRO A 1081 -32.60 -17.13 -25.99
CA PRO A 1081 -31.50 -16.89 -26.92
C PRO A 1081 -30.58 -18.11 -26.98
N PRO A 1082 -29.88 -18.32 -28.11
CA PRO A 1082 -28.92 -19.39 -28.24
C PRO A 1082 -27.82 -19.23 -27.19
N ALA A 1083 -27.42 -20.35 -26.59
CA ALA A 1083 -26.27 -20.38 -25.69
C ALA A 1083 -24.97 -20.36 -26.50
N ASP A 1084 -23.89 -19.89 -25.87
CA ASP A 1084 -22.55 -20.00 -26.44
C ASP A 1084 -22.07 -21.47 -26.47
N ALA A 1085 -20.89 -21.71 -27.05
CA ALA A 1085 -20.31 -23.05 -27.15
C ALA A 1085 -20.06 -23.74 -25.79
N LYS A 1086 -20.11 -22.99 -24.68
CA LYS A 1086 -19.96 -23.49 -23.31
C LYS A 1086 -21.30 -23.56 -22.56
N GLY A 1087 -22.42 -23.30 -23.24
CA GLY A 1087 -23.76 -23.39 -22.69
C GLY A 1087 -24.23 -22.14 -21.93
N HIS A 1088 -23.48 -21.03 -21.96
CA HIS A 1088 -23.84 -19.79 -21.26
C HIS A 1088 -24.72 -18.89 -22.13
N ARG A 1089 -25.69 -18.20 -21.52
CA ARG A 1089 -26.43 -17.10 -22.16
C ARG A 1089 -26.08 -15.83 -21.41
N ILE A 1090 -25.45 -14.87 -22.10
CA ILE A 1090 -24.98 -13.64 -21.45
C ILE A 1090 -25.97 -12.51 -21.77
N PRO A 1091 -26.80 -12.07 -20.81
CA PRO A 1091 -27.79 -11.03 -21.06
C PRO A 1091 -27.15 -9.67 -21.30
N ARG A 1092 -27.69 -8.89 -22.24
CA ARG A 1092 -27.30 -7.49 -22.46
C ARG A 1092 -28.07 -6.55 -21.51
N SER A 1093 -27.88 -6.76 -20.20
CA SER A 1093 -28.67 -6.12 -19.12
C SER A 1093 -28.56 -4.59 -19.06
N LEU A 1094 -27.58 -4.00 -19.78
CA LEU A 1094 -27.36 -2.56 -19.86
C LEU A 1094 -28.44 -1.80 -20.63
N ASP A 1095 -29.07 -2.44 -21.61
CA ASP A 1095 -29.97 -1.77 -22.55
C ASP A 1095 -30.99 -2.69 -23.23
N SER A 1096 -31.11 -3.95 -22.80
CA SER A 1096 -32.14 -4.84 -23.34
C SER A 1096 -33.55 -4.27 -23.13
N THR A 1097 -34.47 -4.60 -24.03
CA THR A 1097 -35.88 -4.23 -23.92
C THR A 1097 -36.46 -4.70 -22.58
N ARG A 1098 -36.06 -5.88 -22.11
CA ARG A 1098 -36.49 -6.47 -20.84
C ARG A 1098 -35.99 -5.66 -19.64
N SER A 1099 -34.71 -5.34 -19.62
CA SER A 1099 -34.09 -4.56 -18.55
C SER A 1099 -34.68 -3.14 -18.47
N ARG A 1100 -34.95 -2.51 -19.62
CA ARG A 1100 -35.65 -1.22 -19.69
C ARG A 1100 -37.10 -1.32 -19.21
N ALA A 1101 -37.82 -2.39 -19.55
CA ALA A 1101 -39.18 -2.60 -19.09
C ALA A 1101 -39.25 -2.78 -17.57
N LEU A 1102 -38.31 -3.53 -16.97
CA LEU A 1102 -38.20 -3.65 -15.52
C LEU A 1102 -37.90 -2.29 -14.86
N ALA A 1103 -36.92 -1.54 -15.37
CA ALA A 1103 -36.59 -0.22 -14.86
C ALA A 1103 -37.77 0.76 -15.00
N ALA A 1104 -38.50 0.72 -16.12
CA ALA A 1104 -39.71 1.53 -16.34
C ALA A 1104 -40.83 1.17 -15.37
N LEU A 1105 -41.00 -0.12 -15.02
CA LEU A 1105 -41.98 -0.56 -14.02
C LEU A 1105 -41.64 -0.01 -12.63
N ILE A 1106 -40.37 -0.14 -12.22
CA ILE A 1106 -39.89 0.36 -10.91
C ILE A 1106 -40.06 1.88 -10.83
N THR A 1107 -39.62 2.61 -11.87
CA THR A 1107 -39.71 4.08 -11.91
C THR A 1107 -41.15 4.56 -12.06
N GLY A 1108 -42.01 3.83 -12.76
CA GLY A 1108 -43.43 4.10 -12.85
C GLY A 1108 -44.12 4.03 -11.49
N HIS A 1109 -43.78 3.04 -10.65
CA HIS A 1109 -44.28 2.98 -9.26
C HIS A 1109 -43.75 4.14 -8.41
N TYR A 1110 -42.45 4.43 -8.53
CA TYR A 1110 -41.81 5.53 -7.79
C TYR A 1110 -42.41 6.90 -8.11
N LEU A 1111 -42.67 7.16 -9.40
CA LEU A 1111 -43.15 8.43 -9.93
C LEU A 1111 -44.67 8.46 -10.16
N GLN A 1112 -45.43 7.49 -9.62
CA GLN A 1112 -46.86 7.32 -9.94
C GLN A 1112 -47.70 8.57 -9.65
N GLU A 1113 -47.37 9.30 -8.58
CA GLU A 1113 -48.08 10.49 -8.13
C GLU A 1113 -47.90 11.68 -9.10
N GLY A 1114 -46.82 11.68 -9.87
CA GLY A 1114 -46.56 12.68 -10.91
C GLY A 1114 -47.67 12.74 -11.97
N SER A 1115 -48.33 11.62 -12.28
CA SER A 1115 -49.44 11.61 -13.24
C SER A 1115 -50.67 12.36 -12.73
N ARG A 1116 -50.98 12.25 -11.43
CA ARG A 1116 -52.09 12.99 -10.80
C ARG A 1116 -51.78 14.48 -10.74
N LEU A 1117 -50.54 14.84 -10.36
CA LEU A 1117 -50.08 16.22 -10.32
C LEU A 1117 -50.03 16.85 -11.71
N LEU A 1118 -49.66 16.10 -12.75
CA LEU A 1118 -49.70 16.58 -14.13
C LEU A 1118 -51.14 16.89 -14.58
N ALA A 1119 -52.12 16.06 -14.22
CA ALA A 1119 -53.52 16.34 -14.49
C ALA A 1119 -53.99 17.63 -13.76
N GLN A 1120 -53.53 17.85 -12.54
CA GLN A 1120 -53.79 19.07 -11.78
C GLN A 1120 -53.12 20.31 -12.38
N ALA A 1121 -51.89 20.18 -12.90
CA ALA A 1121 -51.15 21.28 -13.53
C ALA A 1121 -51.87 21.86 -14.76
N ARG A 1122 -52.75 21.08 -15.40
CA ARG A 1122 -53.55 21.49 -16.55
C ARG A 1122 -54.75 22.36 -16.18
N LEU A 1123 -55.11 22.42 -14.89
CA LEU A 1123 -56.19 23.24 -14.38
C LEU A 1123 -55.68 24.65 -14.03
N ALA A 1124 -56.50 25.67 -14.24
CA ALA A 1124 -56.19 27.02 -13.78
C ALA A 1124 -56.30 27.09 -12.25
N GLN A 1125 -55.33 27.75 -11.61
CA GLN A 1125 -55.32 27.97 -10.17
C GLN A 1125 -55.97 29.28 -9.78
N THR A 1126 -56.52 29.35 -8.58
CA THR A 1126 -57.03 30.60 -8.02
C THR A 1126 -55.91 31.43 -7.40
N LEU A 1127 -56.12 32.74 -7.34
CA LEU A 1127 -55.18 33.67 -6.70
C LEU A 1127 -54.93 33.32 -5.21
N GLU A 1128 -55.94 32.80 -4.52
CA GLU A 1128 -55.83 32.33 -3.13
C GLU A 1128 -54.87 31.14 -3.01
N GLN A 1129 -54.98 30.14 -3.90
CA GLN A 1129 -54.09 28.99 -3.94
C GLN A 1129 -52.63 29.40 -4.17
N ILE A 1130 -52.40 30.33 -5.10
CA ILE A 1130 -51.06 30.84 -5.40
C ILE A 1130 -50.49 31.65 -4.22
N SER A 1131 -51.31 32.48 -3.57
CA SER A 1131 -50.89 33.30 -2.44
C SER A 1131 -50.58 32.49 -1.16
N SER A 1132 -51.02 31.23 -1.09
CA SER A 1132 -50.69 30.33 0.04
C SER A 1132 -49.21 29.93 0.09
N GLY A 1133 -48.47 30.14 -1.01
CA GLY A 1133 -47.06 29.76 -1.12
C GLY A 1133 -46.80 28.26 -1.31
N ASN A 1134 -47.87 27.45 -1.42
CA ASN A 1134 -47.76 26.01 -1.62
C ASN A 1134 -47.52 25.68 -3.11
N ASP A 1135 -46.41 25.00 -3.42
CA ASP A 1135 -46.06 24.54 -4.76
C ASP A 1135 -45.97 23.00 -4.76
N PRO A 1136 -47.11 22.29 -4.86
CA PRO A 1136 -47.13 20.84 -4.76
C PRO A 1136 -46.37 20.14 -5.89
N TRP A 1137 -46.13 20.81 -7.02
CA TRP A 1137 -45.33 20.28 -8.12
C TRP A 1137 -43.85 20.32 -7.80
N ALA A 1138 -43.35 21.47 -7.35
CA ALA A 1138 -41.96 21.61 -6.94
C ALA A 1138 -41.64 20.73 -5.73
N ASP A 1139 -42.51 20.72 -4.71
CA ASP A 1139 -42.35 19.89 -3.51
C ASP A 1139 -42.28 18.39 -3.86
N TYR A 1140 -43.13 17.94 -4.79
CA TYR A 1140 -43.09 16.57 -5.29
C TYR A 1140 -41.77 16.27 -6.01
N LEU A 1141 -41.36 17.09 -6.98
CA LEU A 1141 -40.11 16.89 -7.72
C LEU A 1141 -38.89 16.89 -6.79
N LEU A 1142 -38.86 17.79 -5.79
CA LEU A 1142 -37.84 17.81 -4.76
C LEU A 1142 -37.84 16.54 -3.91
N SER A 1143 -39.02 16.05 -3.51
CA SER A 1143 -39.14 14.81 -2.73
C SER A 1143 -38.68 13.56 -3.50
N MET A 1144 -38.87 13.58 -4.83
CA MET A 1144 -38.48 12.51 -5.77
C MET A 1144 -37.04 12.63 -6.27
N SER A 1145 -36.36 13.75 -6.00
CA SER A 1145 -34.96 13.96 -6.37
C SER A 1145 -34.04 12.94 -5.69
N LEU A 1146 -32.88 12.74 -6.30
CA LEU A 1146 -31.86 11.85 -5.77
C LEU A 1146 -31.46 12.31 -4.36
N ALA A 1147 -31.32 11.38 -3.41
CA ALA A 1147 -30.78 11.73 -2.10
C ALA A 1147 -29.36 12.28 -2.26
N ALA A 1148 -29.11 13.49 -1.74
CA ALA A 1148 -27.76 14.04 -1.66
C ALA A 1148 -26.93 13.12 -0.76
N LYS A 1149 -25.83 12.58 -1.30
CA LYS A 1149 -24.83 11.81 -0.55
C LYS A 1149 -23.72 12.70 -0.04
#